data_AF-A0A7S1WSH7-F1
#
_entry.id   AF-A0A7S1WSH7-F1
#
_cell.length_a   1.000
_cell.length_b   1.000
_cell.length_c   1.000
_cell.angle_alpha   90.00
_cell.angle_beta   90.00
_cell.angle_gamma   90.00
#
_symmetry.space_group_name_H-M   'P 1'
#
loop_
_entity.id
_entity.type
_entity.pdbx_description
1 polymer ?
#
loop_
_entity_poly.entity_id
_entity_poly.type
_entity_poly.pdbx_seq_one_letter_code
_entity_poly.pdbx_strand_id
1 'polypeptide(L)'
;SKRVRQRLSKLASLQMMVSPKRDSFYLENDTAVNGVATVRRLAPSPITERRTKQRRLTSSLRDQLQVELSSQQPSEVEVEQANGRKSVFLENVDMVGESSDARAASMTFEEFQDLLTEHRVNMEDFGKGDAKSVQELYQEIMVDKDSHLIVTCDGALKRVKELVRISLLFRGSDNRLRELKIAAQQREGGTRRKRNQKLAMVLKMKAGDSIKESVEACFMHKFNLSLKDQKQCLDVDWDTLKFKEEILVSTTVPNLPTIYKTHNLVVNIRDKSNNQLTMLGLPSGADFTTTRDDQEYFWTWSLVGSSNEDELLDLLTSHGIESSEFSMESFAELYDEVYETCLSSLDLQDGILVRKIRIVKVWLHADILSVEHVLQVKKKIQKGKSDEQDKGRPLSMRIPKFIEWEKAVETIFLTRLGIEVSAQNCIAVDPLSYRLTEEVAYSRSFPGLKTVYLIDEVTAHVVDPASPTLAIIGLPDGHDFAFSRMDTPKGPGETQLVIQHWSWQSLESFRKEHHFSMQRAILDRAKTAILDRATSKRRVTAPEPELGTSKCFGSTGSTMLERLMKGKKTDWTRARRAASRIRDKNYTCREFFEDVTAAFPELTLYVDTEETSSGRTGDDEYQRTIGAMFAFYWLMRLHLDGSQCFCYGLGQDWNLKRRPGGHCREDSAEWEGREAFHGEADWEAIRLLTVNAGLLLEEGTCTPKASRVSWLPRSEVSSQSHDEERTLAMLALTSIHDIMKSAKLLPTVSKKPWRGFQVGEIIHDHDLALAYVLERQPKLLPSYAGLPKEQQASILFSQSKMEYNMGWLVQAEAPPGALFRKFRNVVISGEAAPKDVAFYFVHWFTDLAGAE
;
A
#
# COMPACT_ATOMS: atom_id res chain seq x y z
N SER A 1 39.15 -28.96 -31.12
CA SER A 1 39.33 -27.54 -31.49
C SER A 1 38.52 -27.12 -32.73
N LYS A 2 38.96 -27.32 -34.00
CA LYS A 2 38.27 -26.78 -35.20
C LYS A 2 36.78 -27.14 -35.36
N ARG A 3 36.34 -28.37 -35.00
CA ARG A 3 34.91 -28.77 -35.07
C ARG A 3 33.96 -28.03 -34.10
N VAL A 4 34.47 -27.39 -33.04
CA VAL A 4 33.63 -26.62 -32.10
C VAL A 4 33.26 -25.25 -32.68
N ARG A 5 34.22 -24.59 -33.37
CA ARG A 5 33.96 -23.30 -34.05
C ARG A 5 32.90 -23.42 -35.18
N GLN A 6 32.85 -24.55 -35.87
CA GLN A 6 31.84 -24.81 -36.92
C GLN A 6 30.41 -25.07 -36.40
N ARG A 7 30.23 -25.47 -35.13
CA ARG A 7 28.88 -25.57 -34.53
C ARG A 7 28.39 -24.21 -34.00
N LEU A 8 29.28 -23.41 -33.42
CA LEU A 8 28.92 -22.08 -32.91
C LEU A 8 28.52 -21.09 -34.03
N SER A 9 29.17 -21.13 -35.20
CA SER A 9 28.78 -20.26 -36.32
C SER A 9 27.45 -20.62 -36.99
N LYS A 10 26.83 -21.75 -36.64
CA LYS A 10 25.51 -22.17 -37.16
C LYS A 10 24.35 -21.80 -36.23
N LEU A 11 24.62 -21.54 -34.95
CA LEU A 11 23.63 -21.03 -34.00
C LEU A 11 23.45 -19.50 -34.13
N ALA A 12 24.53 -18.77 -34.42
CA ALA A 12 24.48 -17.31 -34.61
C ALA A 12 23.64 -16.85 -35.82
N SER A 13 23.30 -17.74 -36.75
CA SER A 13 22.52 -17.40 -37.97
C SER A 13 21.01 -17.60 -37.82
N LEU A 14 20.52 -18.08 -36.68
CA LEU A 14 19.09 -18.37 -36.43
C LEU A 14 18.39 -17.32 -35.56
N GLN A 15 19.10 -16.31 -35.07
CA GLN A 15 18.58 -15.27 -34.17
C GLN A 15 18.30 -13.92 -34.88
N MET A 16 18.23 -13.91 -36.22
CA MET A 16 18.03 -12.72 -37.05
C MET A 16 16.74 -12.74 -37.88
N MET A 17 15.62 -13.21 -37.29
CA MET A 17 14.28 -12.90 -37.79
C MET A 17 13.29 -12.72 -36.63
N VAL A 18 12.96 -11.46 -36.33
CA VAL A 18 11.65 -10.89 -35.96
C VAL A 18 11.89 -9.58 -35.20
N SER A 19 11.32 -8.50 -35.76
CA SER A 19 11.02 -7.17 -35.18
C SER A 19 11.77 -5.99 -35.81
N PRO A 20 11.05 -5.07 -36.49
CA PRO A 20 11.58 -3.79 -36.95
C PRO A 20 11.00 -2.60 -36.16
N LYS A 21 11.88 -1.85 -35.49
CA LYS A 21 12.08 -0.38 -35.63
C LYS A 21 12.71 0.21 -34.37
N ARG A 22 13.91 0.77 -34.54
CA ARG A 22 14.49 1.78 -33.65
C ARG A 22 14.17 3.16 -34.22
N ASP A 23 14.08 4.13 -33.33
CA ASP A 23 14.74 5.44 -33.41
C ASP A 23 14.84 5.97 -31.97
N SER A 24 15.82 6.76 -31.52
CA SER A 24 17.28 6.80 -31.67
C SER A 24 17.78 7.97 -30.78
N PHE A 25 18.95 7.80 -30.14
CA PHE A 25 19.69 8.81 -29.31
C PHE A 25 19.03 9.24 -27.97
N TYR A 26 19.69 9.89 -26.99
CA TYR A 26 21.12 10.32 -26.84
C TYR A 26 21.57 10.30 -25.35
N LEU A 27 22.85 9.94 -25.10
CA LEU A 27 23.78 10.32 -24.00
C LEU A 27 23.37 10.37 -22.50
N GLU A 28 24.17 9.66 -21.70
CA GLU A 28 24.28 9.74 -20.23
C GLU A 28 24.92 11.06 -19.76
N ASN A 29 24.63 11.47 -18.52
CA ASN A 29 25.54 12.26 -17.68
C ASN A 29 25.17 12.13 -16.19
N ASP A 30 26.04 11.46 -15.42
CA ASP A 30 25.97 11.44 -13.95
C ASP A 30 26.33 12.81 -13.35
N THR A 31 25.59 13.25 -12.34
CA THR A 31 26.13 14.17 -11.31
C THR A 31 25.55 13.86 -9.93
N ALA A 32 26.40 13.35 -9.04
CA ALA A 32 26.04 13.12 -7.64
C ALA A 32 26.16 14.42 -6.83
N VAL A 33 25.18 14.69 -5.96
CA VAL A 33 25.14 15.86 -5.08
C VAL A 33 25.83 15.56 -3.76
N ASN A 34 26.70 16.47 -3.31
CA ASN A 34 27.22 16.52 -1.93
C ASN A 34 27.46 17.98 -1.52
N GLY A 35 26.95 18.41 -0.37
CA GLY A 35 27.15 19.80 0.08
C GLY A 35 26.28 20.24 1.26
N VAL A 36 26.69 19.89 2.49
CA VAL A 36 26.16 20.48 3.74
C VAL A 36 27.09 21.60 4.20
N ALA A 37 26.57 22.81 4.47
CA ALA A 37 27.32 23.88 5.15
C ALA A 37 26.42 24.85 5.96
N THR A 38 26.28 24.54 7.25
CA THR A 38 26.45 25.43 8.43
C THR A 38 26.02 26.91 8.36
N VAL A 39 25.02 27.26 9.18
CA VAL A 39 24.54 28.63 9.46
C VAL A 39 25.48 29.40 10.40
N ARG A 40 25.58 30.73 10.21
CA ARG A 40 26.40 31.67 11.02
C ARG A 40 25.87 31.86 12.45
N ARG A 41 26.79 32.07 13.39
CA ARG A 41 26.51 32.49 14.78
C ARG A 41 26.20 34.00 14.87
N LEU A 42 25.31 34.36 15.79
CA LEU A 42 25.31 35.67 16.47
C LEU A 42 25.50 35.43 17.98
N ALA A 43 26.14 36.38 18.66
CA ALA A 43 26.37 36.35 20.12
C ALA A 43 25.16 36.90 20.90
N PRO A 44 25.07 36.62 22.22
CA PRO A 44 25.37 37.71 23.16
C PRO A 44 26.14 37.30 24.43
N SER A 45 26.33 38.29 25.31
CA SER A 45 27.21 38.36 26.49
C SER A 45 26.86 37.45 27.70
N PRO A 46 27.75 37.35 28.73
CA PRO A 46 27.74 36.26 29.72
C PRO A 46 27.09 36.62 31.08
N ILE A 47 26.48 35.62 31.73
CA ILE A 47 26.15 35.64 33.17
C ILE A 47 26.46 34.27 33.83
N THR A 48 27.31 34.34 34.87
CA THR A 48 27.69 33.44 35.98
C THR A 48 27.29 31.95 36.13
N GLU A 49 28.34 31.16 36.42
CA GLU A 49 28.49 30.13 37.50
C GLU A 49 27.82 28.74 37.50
N ARG A 50 28.65 27.74 37.88
CA ARG A 50 28.37 26.45 38.58
C ARG A 50 27.48 25.42 37.84
N ARG A 51 27.97 24.22 37.47
CA ARG A 51 28.70 23.27 38.34
C ARG A 51 29.44 22.16 37.56
N THR A 52 30.36 21.49 38.26
CA THR A 52 31.38 20.54 37.78
C THR A 52 30.95 19.07 37.70
N LYS A 53 31.81 18.27 37.04
CA LYS A 53 31.80 16.80 36.81
C LYS A 53 30.89 16.35 35.65
N GLN A 54 31.32 15.47 34.73
CA GLN A 54 32.37 14.44 34.84
C GLN A 54 33.07 14.18 33.49
N ARG A 55 34.34 14.63 33.34
CA ARG A 55 35.23 14.25 32.21
C ARG A 55 36.01 12.99 32.58
N ARG A 56 35.99 11.97 31.72
CA ARG A 56 37.11 11.02 31.47
C ARG A 56 36.79 10.14 30.25
N LEU A 57 37.82 9.87 29.44
CA LEU A 57 37.78 9.09 28.18
C LEU A 57 36.98 9.82 27.08
N THR A 58 37.47 10.00 25.83
CA THR A 58 38.60 9.38 25.12
C THR A 58 39.46 10.41 24.38
N SER A 59 40.78 10.26 24.43
CA SER A 59 41.74 10.98 23.58
C SER A 59 42.78 9.99 23.03
N SER A 60 42.57 9.51 21.81
CA SER A 60 43.56 8.76 21.03
C SER A 60 43.14 8.75 19.55
N LEU A 61 44.12 8.59 18.65
CA LEU A 61 43.99 8.60 17.18
C LEU A 61 43.46 9.91 16.55
N ARG A 62 44.33 10.94 16.49
CA ARG A 62 44.23 11.98 15.44
C ARG A 62 45.56 12.41 14.82
N ASP A 63 46.62 11.64 15.06
CA ASP A 63 47.96 11.87 14.48
C ASP A 63 48.37 10.70 13.58
N GLN A 64 47.92 10.72 12.32
CA GLN A 64 48.59 10.06 11.19
C GLN A 64 47.94 10.51 9.87
N LEU A 65 48.78 10.69 8.84
CA LEU A 65 48.46 11.08 7.45
C LEU A 65 48.17 12.57 7.18
N GLN A 66 49.25 13.36 7.15
CA GLN A 66 49.36 14.50 6.23
C GLN A 66 50.78 14.58 5.65
N VAL A 67 51.03 13.91 4.52
CA VAL A 67 52.16 14.20 3.61
C VAL A 67 51.71 13.91 2.18
N GLU A 68 51.49 14.98 1.39
CA GLU A 68 52.09 15.21 0.05
C GLU A 68 51.31 16.24 -0.78
N LEU A 69 52.05 16.90 -1.68
CA LEU A 69 51.58 17.71 -2.81
C LEU A 69 50.89 19.06 -2.51
N SER A 70 51.73 20.00 -2.09
CA SER A 70 51.60 21.42 -2.47
C SER A 70 51.92 21.64 -3.96
N SER A 71 51.10 22.42 -4.70
CA SER A 71 51.61 23.54 -5.52
C SER A 71 50.48 24.34 -6.21
N GLN A 72 50.82 25.61 -6.50
CA GLN A 72 50.14 26.62 -7.31
C GLN A 72 49.20 27.62 -6.60
N GLN A 73 49.53 28.90 -6.79
CA GLN A 73 48.79 30.08 -6.33
C GLN A 73 47.76 30.51 -7.39
N PRO A 74 46.65 31.16 -7.01
CA PRO A 74 45.70 31.75 -7.95
C PRO A 74 46.09 33.19 -8.36
N SER A 75 45.71 33.57 -9.57
CA SER A 75 45.75 34.96 -10.06
C SER A 75 44.42 35.68 -9.80
N GLU A 76 44.48 36.96 -9.43
CA GLU A 76 43.32 37.84 -9.27
C GLU A 76 42.66 38.17 -10.62
N VAL A 77 41.32 38.19 -10.65
CA VAL A 77 40.52 39.00 -11.58
C VAL A 77 39.32 39.56 -10.82
N GLU A 78 39.00 40.82 -11.11
CA GLU A 78 38.07 41.71 -10.40
C GLU A 78 36.66 41.73 -11.02
N VAL A 79 35.66 42.20 -10.23
CA VAL A 79 34.39 42.84 -10.68
C VAL A 79 33.39 41.90 -11.42
N GLU A 80 32.11 41.81 -11.08
CA GLU A 80 31.11 42.89 -10.96
C GLU A 80 29.87 42.51 -10.13
N GLN A 81 29.10 43.51 -9.66
CA GLN A 81 27.82 43.33 -8.95
C GLN A 81 26.62 43.55 -9.89
N ALA A 82 25.60 42.69 -9.82
CA ALA A 82 24.27 43.01 -10.35
C ALA A 82 23.13 42.39 -9.51
N ASN A 83 22.09 43.19 -9.28
CA ASN A 83 20.93 42.86 -8.45
C ASN A 83 19.85 42.05 -9.20
N GLY A 84 18.93 41.44 -8.44
CA GLY A 84 17.52 41.34 -8.85
C GLY A 84 16.94 39.95 -9.06
N ARG A 85 16.59 39.26 -7.95
CA ARG A 85 15.71 38.07 -8.02
C ARG A 85 14.24 38.51 -8.10
N LYS A 86 13.61 38.34 -9.25
CA LYS A 86 12.14 38.32 -9.38
C LYS A 86 11.61 36.95 -8.92
N SER A 87 10.44 36.90 -8.30
CA SER A 87 9.71 35.65 -8.07
C SER A 87 9.11 35.16 -9.39
N VAL A 88 9.23 33.85 -9.63
CA VAL A 88 8.60 33.15 -10.76
C VAL A 88 7.28 32.58 -10.27
N PHE A 89 6.17 32.94 -10.91
CA PHE A 89 4.92 32.18 -10.82
C PHE A 89 5.04 30.94 -11.72
N LEU A 90 4.52 29.80 -11.26
CA LEU A 90 4.52 28.56 -12.04
C LEU A 90 3.50 28.64 -13.17
N GLU A 91 3.95 28.35 -14.39
CA GLU A 91 3.07 28.16 -15.55
C GLU A 91 2.46 26.75 -15.57
N ASN A 92 1.27 26.72 -16.17
CA ASN A 92 0.39 25.63 -16.54
C ASN A 92 1.00 24.22 -16.72
N VAL A 93 0.22 23.22 -16.28
CA VAL A 93 0.30 21.85 -16.80
C VAL A 93 -0.60 21.75 -18.03
N ASP A 94 0.00 21.67 -19.22
CA ASP A 94 -0.72 21.40 -20.45
C ASP A 94 -1.20 19.94 -20.51
N MET A 95 -2.52 19.75 -20.46
CA MET A 95 -3.16 18.47 -20.82
C MET A 95 -3.40 18.46 -22.33
N VAL A 96 -2.66 17.61 -23.05
CA VAL A 96 -2.73 17.46 -24.50
C VAL A 96 -4.14 17.04 -24.94
N GLY A 97 -4.81 17.91 -25.69
CA GLY A 97 -6.20 17.71 -26.14
C GLY A 97 -6.62 18.68 -27.25
N GLU A 98 -5.71 19.01 -28.17
CA GLU A 98 -6.03 19.89 -29.30
C GLU A 98 -7.14 19.32 -30.20
N SER A 99 -7.92 20.22 -30.84
CA SER A 99 -8.83 19.95 -31.98
C SER A 99 -10.31 19.59 -31.71
N SER A 100 -10.89 19.82 -30.52
CA SER A 100 -12.37 19.80 -30.35
C SER A 100 -13.01 21.20 -30.31
N ASP A 101 -12.39 22.18 -29.64
CA ASP A 101 -12.98 23.51 -29.39
C ASP A 101 -13.34 24.32 -30.65
N ALA A 102 -12.64 24.10 -31.77
CA ALA A 102 -12.90 24.84 -33.01
C ALA A 102 -14.29 24.59 -33.62
N ARG A 103 -14.93 23.44 -33.32
CA ARG A 103 -16.31 23.16 -33.77
C ARG A 103 -17.38 23.76 -32.86
N ALA A 104 -17.08 24.00 -31.58
CA ALA A 104 -18.02 24.57 -30.63
C ALA A 104 -18.29 26.08 -30.85
N ALA A 105 -17.55 26.75 -31.74
CA ALA A 105 -17.62 28.20 -31.92
C ALA A 105 -18.92 28.71 -32.58
N SER A 106 -19.71 27.84 -33.23
CA SER A 106 -20.94 28.22 -33.96
C SER A 106 -21.88 27.03 -34.22
N MET A 107 -22.32 26.34 -33.15
CA MET A 107 -23.40 25.35 -33.25
C MET A 107 -24.76 26.04 -33.37
N THR A 108 -25.60 25.60 -34.29
CA THR A 108 -27.00 26.05 -34.41
C THR A 108 -27.89 25.51 -33.29
N PHE A 109 -29.11 26.03 -33.14
CA PHE A 109 -30.03 25.52 -32.12
C PHE A 109 -30.43 24.06 -32.37
N GLU A 110 -30.62 23.66 -33.63
CA GLU A 110 -30.97 22.29 -34.02
C GLU A 110 -29.83 21.32 -33.69
N GLU A 111 -28.60 21.63 -34.10
CA GLU A 111 -27.40 20.83 -33.75
C GLU A 111 -27.17 20.75 -32.23
N PHE A 112 -27.57 21.78 -31.46
CA PHE A 112 -27.50 21.76 -30.00
C PHE A 112 -28.54 20.82 -29.38
N GLN A 113 -29.74 20.74 -29.93
CA GLN A 113 -30.74 19.75 -29.53
C GLN A 113 -30.30 18.32 -29.89
N ASP A 114 -29.67 18.15 -31.04
CA ASP A 114 -29.09 16.86 -31.46
C ASP A 114 -27.97 16.43 -30.50
N LEU A 115 -27.05 17.33 -30.12
CA LEU A 115 -25.99 17.04 -29.15
C LEU A 115 -26.55 16.60 -27.79
N LEU A 116 -27.57 17.29 -27.27
CA LEU A 116 -28.24 16.90 -26.02
C LEU A 116 -28.88 15.51 -26.15
N THR A 117 -29.46 15.20 -27.31
CA THR A 117 -30.11 13.91 -27.59
C THR A 117 -29.10 12.77 -27.74
N GLU A 118 -27.99 12.99 -28.45
CA GLU A 118 -26.89 12.04 -28.65
C GLU A 118 -26.33 11.55 -27.31
N HIS A 119 -26.11 12.49 -26.38
CA HIS A 119 -25.65 12.21 -25.02
C HIS A 119 -26.77 11.91 -24.01
N ARG A 120 -27.98 11.59 -24.49
CA ARG A 120 -29.13 11.09 -23.70
C ARG A 120 -29.64 12.04 -22.60
N VAL A 121 -29.50 13.34 -22.79
CA VAL A 121 -30.05 14.35 -21.88
C VAL A 121 -31.56 14.44 -22.09
N ASN A 122 -32.36 14.07 -21.08
CA ASN A 122 -33.82 14.18 -21.19
C ASN A 122 -34.26 15.66 -21.18
N MET A 123 -34.65 16.15 -22.36
CA MET A 123 -35.14 17.52 -22.58
C MET A 123 -36.59 17.75 -22.12
N GLU A 124 -37.36 16.72 -21.77
CA GLU A 124 -38.78 16.88 -21.41
C GLU A 124 -39.01 17.78 -20.18
N ASP A 125 -38.05 17.88 -19.27
CA ASP A 125 -38.18 18.67 -18.04
C ASP A 125 -37.76 20.14 -18.19
N PHE A 126 -37.24 20.52 -19.35
CA PHE A 126 -36.86 21.90 -19.64
C PHE A 126 -38.09 22.78 -19.81
N GLY A 127 -38.02 24.00 -19.26
CA GLY A 127 -39.13 24.97 -19.25
C GLY A 127 -40.24 24.66 -18.24
N LYS A 128 -40.15 23.59 -17.46
CA LYS A 128 -41.10 23.28 -16.38
C LYS A 128 -40.69 23.96 -15.07
N GLY A 129 -41.58 24.77 -14.51
CA GLY A 129 -41.41 25.38 -13.19
C GLY A 129 -40.21 26.34 -13.11
N ASP A 130 -39.13 25.90 -12.45
CA ASP A 130 -37.88 26.65 -12.29
C ASP A 130 -36.77 26.22 -13.28
N ALA A 131 -36.99 25.18 -14.06
CA ALA A 131 -36.09 24.75 -15.12
C ALA A 131 -36.10 25.74 -16.30
N LYS A 132 -34.91 26.06 -16.81
CA LYS A 132 -34.73 26.75 -18.08
C LYS A 132 -35.34 25.94 -19.21
N SER A 133 -35.87 26.62 -20.21
CA SER A 133 -36.14 26.04 -21.54
C SER A 133 -34.83 25.65 -22.23
N VAL A 134 -34.90 24.76 -23.24
CA VAL A 134 -33.73 24.39 -24.05
C VAL A 134 -33.16 25.61 -24.78
N GLN A 135 -34.02 26.55 -25.20
CA GLN A 135 -33.62 27.82 -25.81
C GLN A 135 -32.82 28.72 -24.84
N GLU A 136 -33.22 28.82 -23.57
CA GLU A 136 -32.47 29.55 -22.53
C GLU A 136 -31.16 28.87 -22.12
N LEU A 137 -31.04 27.55 -22.30
CA LEU A 137 -29.77 26.83 -22.14
C LEU A 137 -28.85 27.08 -23.34
N TYR A 138 -29.37 27.00 -24.57
CA TYR A 138 -28.63 27.34 -25.79
C TYR A 138 -28.12 28.79 -25.75
N GLN A 139 -28.97 29.74 -25.38
CA GLN A 139 -28.59 31.14 -25.19
C GLN A 139 -27.46 31.27 -24.17
N GLU A 140 -27.55 30.60 -23.02
CA GLU A 140 -26.50 30.64 -21.98
C GLU A 140 -25.16 30.09 -22.47
N ILE A 141 -25.17 28.99 -23.21
CA ILE A 141 -23.97 28.25 -23.59
C ILE A 141 -23.35 28.81 -24.87
N MET A 142 -24.13 28.92 -25.94
CA MET A 142 -23.64 29.24 -27.27
C MET A 142 -23.49 30.75 -27.51
N VAL A 143 -24.40 31.56 -26.95
CA VAL A 143 -24.49 33.00 -27.24
C VAL A 143 -23.87 33.85 -26.14
N ASP A 144 -24.30 33.67 -24.89
CA ASP A 144 -23.85 34.46 -23.73
C ASP A 144 -22.47 34.02 -23.22
N LYS A 145 -22.11 32.75 -23.48
CA LYS A 145 -20.90 32.05 -23.03
C LYS A 145 -20.71 32.08 -21.50
N ASP A 146 -21.84 31.90 -20.80
CA ASP A 146 -21.98 31.84 -19.35
C ASP A 146 -21.74 30.41 -18.78
N SER A 147 -21.69 29.40 -19.65
CA SER A 147 -21.22 28.04 -19.35
C SER A 147 -20.82 27.35 -20.65
N HIS A 148 -20.07 26.25 -20.57
CA HIS A 148 -19.75 25.40 -21.73
C HIS A 148 -20.14 23.94 -21.47
N LEU A 149 -20.10 23.11 -22.50
CA LEU A 149 -20.31 21.67 -22.40
C LEU A 149 -18.97 20.94 -22.58
N ILE A 150 -18.79 19.84 -21.84
CA ILE A 150 -17.70 18.89 -22.05
C ILE A 150 -18.28 17.47 -22.16
N VAL A 151 -17.66 16.63 -22.96
CA VAL A 151 -17.91 15.18 -22.97
C VAL A 151 -16.80 14.54 -22.15
N THR A 152 -17.16 13.84 -21.06
CA THR A 152 -16.17 13.11 -20.25
C THR A 152 -15.78 11.76 -20.87
N CYS A 153 -14.71 11.14 -20.37
CA CYS A 153 -14.17 9.88 -20.91
C CYS A 153 -15.14 8.67 -20.84
N ASP A 154 -16.19 8.77 -20.04
CA ASP A 154 -17.34 7.86 -19.95
C ASP A 154 -18.39 8.09 -21.06
N GLY A 155 -18.20 9.10 -21.92
CA GLY A 155 -19.16 9.53 -22.94
C GLY A 155 -20.30 10.42 -22.41
N ALA A 156 -20.32 10.75 -21.13
CA ALA A 156 -21.36 11.59 -20.54
C ALA A 156 -21.15 13.08 -20.85
N LEU A 157 -22.22 13.78 -21.23
CA LEU A 157 -22.21 15.23 -21.42
C LEU A 157 -22.40 15.93 -20.07
N LYS A 158 -21.49 16.85 -19.74
CA LYS A 158 -21.52 17.63 -18.49
C LYS A 158 -21.42 19.11 -18.84
N ARG A 159 -22.16 19.94 -18.11
CA ARG A 159 -22.08 21.40 -18.23
C ARG A 159 -21.04 21.93 -17.26
N VAL A 160 -20.14 22.79 -17.69
CA VAL A 160 -19.17 23.47 -16.81
C VAL A 160 -19.61 24.92 -16.65
N LYS A 161 -19.81 25.34 -15.40
CA LYS A 161 -20.18 26.71 -15.06
C LYS A 161 -19.18 27.30 -14.07
N GLU A 162 -18.49 28.34 -14.49
CA GLU A 162 -17.46 29.00 -13.69
C GLU A 162 -17.99 30.29 -13.06
N LEU A 163 -17.71 30.48 -11.77
CA LEU A 163 -18.34 31.50 -10.92
C LEU A 163 -17.28 32.19 -10.05
N VAL A 164 -17.42 33.51 -9.88
CA VAL A 164 -16.78 34.24 -8.78
C VAL A 164 -17.84 34.55 -7.73
N ARG A 165 -17.65 34.02 -6.51
CA ARG A 165 -18.42 34.36 -5.31
C ARG A 165 -17.62 35.38 -4.48
N ILE A 166 -18.19 36.55 -4.31
CA ILE A 166 -17.62 37.68 -3.59
C ILE A 166 -18.30 37.78 -2.23
N SER A 167 -17.52 37.66 -1.16
CA SER A 167 -17.95 38.03 0.19
C SER A 167 -17.63 39.52 0.37
N LEU A 168 -18.58 40.40 0.04
CA LEU A 168 -18.41 41.85 0.22
C LEU A 168 -18.73 42.22 1.67
N LEU A 169 -17.72 42.68 2.40
CA LEU A 169 -17.77 42.88 3.84
C LEU A 169 -17.61 44.37 4.22
N PHE A 170 -18.36 44.80 5.23
CA PHE A 170 -18.09 46.05 5.93
C PHE A 170 -18.32 45.93 7.43
N ARG A 171 -17.75 46.86 8.20
CA ARG A 171 -17.87 46.93 9.66
C ARG A 171 -18.91 47.99 10.02
N GLY A 172 -20.03 47.56 10.63
CA GLY A 172 -21.16 48.41 11.01
C GLY A 172 -20.81 49.50 12.04
N SER A 173 -21.77 50.37 12.37
CA SER A 173 -21.63 51.32 13.50
C SER A 173 -21.57 50.60 14.85
N ASP A 174 -22.15 49.41 14.93
CA ASP A 174 -22.10 48.44 16.03
C ASP A 174 -20.76 47.69 16.15
N ASN A 175 -19.76 48.04 15.31
CA ASN A 175 -18.47 47.35 15.20
C ASN A 175 -18.57 45.86 14.79
N ARG A 176 -19.73 45.38 14.31
CA ARG A 176 -19.91 44.02 13.82
C ARG A 176 -19.64 43.94 12.31
N LEU A 177 -19.17 42.79 11.85
CA LEU A 177 -18.88 42.54 10.44
C LEU A 177 -20.17 42.10 9.73
N ARG A 178 -20.45 42.67 8.55
CA ARG A 178 -21.66 42.41 7.76
C ARG A 178 -21.30 42.08 6.32
N GLU A 179 -21.97 41.08 5.76
CA GLU A 179 -21.84 40.62 4.38
C GLU A 179 -23.07 41.03 3.54
N LEU A 180 -22.81 41.55 2.34
CA LEU A 180 -23.85 41.84 1.36
C LEU A 180 -24.42 40.56 0.75
N LYS A 181 -25.73 40.36 0.90
CA LYS A 181 -26.48 39.24 0.30
C LYS A 181 -27.64 39.74 -0.55
N ILE A 182 -28.00 38.96 -1.57
CA ILE A 182 -29.26 39.08 -2.32
C ILE A 182 -30.35 38.48 -1.42
N ALA A 183 -31.16 39.32 -0.78
CA ALA A 183 -32.30 38.89 0.01
C ALA A 183 -33.37 38.22 -0.89
N ALA A 184 -33.72 38.90 -1.98
CA ALA A 184 -34.71 38.43 -2.94
C ALA A 184 -34.45 38.96 -4.36
N GLN A 185 -35.11 38.36 -5.34
CA GLN A 185 -35.09 38.73 -6.75
C GLN A 185 -36.53 38.71 -7.29
N GLN A 186 -36.96 39.74 -8.01
CA GLN A 186 -38.29 39.82 -8.63
C GLN A 186 -38.16 39.97 -10.14
N ARG A 187 -38.86 39.13 -10.88
CA ARG A 187 -38.97 39.20 -12.35
C ARG A 187 -40.12 40.12 -12.75
N GLU A 188 -40.08 40.64 -13.98
CA GLU A 188 -41.14 41.45 -14.62
C GLU A 188 -42.57 40.89 -14.39
N GLY A 189 -42.75 39.56 -14.47
CA GLY A 189 -44.00 38.86 -14.13
C GLY A 189 -44.34 38.79 -12.63
N GLY A 190 -43.89 39.75 -11.81
CA GLY A 190 -44.19 39.88 -10.37
C GLY A 190 -43.67 38.79 -9.43
N THR A 191 -43.10 37.70 -9.97
CA THR A 191 -42.67 36.54 -9.17
C THR A 191 -41.42 36.88 -8.37
N ARG A 192 -41.57 37.08 -7.05
CA ARG A 192 -40.48 37.36 -6.10
C ARG A 192 -39.96 36.06 -5.48
N ARG A 193 -38.66 35.79 -5.66
CA ARG A 193 -37.95 34.62 -5.11
C ARG A 193 -37.01 35.07 -4.00
N LYS A 194 -37.14 34.50 -2.80
CA LYS A 194 -36.13 34.66 -1.73
C LYS A 194 -34.85 33.93 -2.17
N ARG A 195 -33.69 34.56 -1.98
CA ARG A 195 -32.38 33.99 -2.39
C ARG A 195 -31.47 33.74 -1.18
N ASN A 196 -31.27 34.74 -0.33
CA ASN A 196 -30.24 34.75 0.72
C ASN A 196 -28.84 34.34 0.21
N GLN A 197 -28.50 34.73 -1.02
CA GLN A 197 -27.26 34.33 -1.70
C GLN A 197 -26.19 35.41 -1.58
N LYS A 198 -24.93 35.01 -1.43
CA LYS A 198 -23.77 35.91 -1.55
C LYS A 198 -23.74 36.57 -2.93
N LEU A 199 -23.04 37.70 -3.03
CA LEU A 199 -22.74 38.32 -4.32
C LEU A 199 -22.00 37.32 -5.21
N ALA A 200 -22.59 36.97 -6.35
CA ALA A 200 -21.99 36.05 -7.32
C ALA A 200 -22.07 36.60 -8.74
N MET A 201 -21.05 36.33 -9.53
CA MET A 201 -21.01 36.59 -10.97
C MET A 201 -20.49 35.35 -11.71
N VAL A 202 -20.98 35.15 -12.93
CA VAL A 202 -20.48 34.14 -13.85
C VAL A 202 -19.20 34.64 -14.51
N LEU A 203 -18.16 33.80 -14.60
CA LEU A 203 -17.01 34.09 -15.47
C LEU A 203 -17.43 33.82 -16.92
N LYS A 204 -17.50 34.88 -17.72
CA LYS A 204 -17.66 34.75 -19.16
C LYS A 204 -16.31 34.35 -19.73
N MET A 205 -16.22 33.16 -20.29
CA MET A 205 -14.94 32.61 -20.78
C MET A 205 -14.52 33.24 -22.11
N LYS A 206 -14.11 34.51 -22.08
CA LYS A 206 -13.24 35.08 -23.10
C LYS A 206 -11.81 34.68 -22.76
N ALA A 207 -11.09 34.16 -23.75
CA ALA A 207 -9.69 33.79 -23.57
C ALA A 207 -8.86 35.03 -23.18
N GLY A 208 -8.41 35.07 -21.92
CA GLY A 208 -7.62 36.16 -21.36
C GLY A 208 -8.27 36.97 -20.23
N ASP A 209 -9.59 36.88 -20.01
CA ASP A 209 -10.27 37.64 -18.94
C ASP A 209 -9.79 37.13 -17.56
N SER A 210 -9.16 38.00 -16.77
CA SER A 210 -8.70 37.64 -15.43
C SER A 210 -9.84 37.63 -14.39
N ILE A 211 -9.66 36.86 -13.31
CA ILE A 211 -10.54 36.91 -12.13
C ILE A 211 -10.66 38.36 -11.62
N LYS A 212 -9.58 39.15 -11.73
CA LYS A 212 -9.55 40.56 -11.37
C LYS A 212 -10.49 41.43 -12.21
N GLU A 213 -10.38 41.36 -13.53
CA GLU A 213 -11.27 42.10 -14.43
C GLU A 213 -12.73 41.68 -14.24
N SER A 214 -12.96 40.41 -13.88
CA SER A 214 -14.28 39.90 -13.54
C SER A 214 -14.83 40.45 -12.22
N VAL A 215 -14.02 40.56 -11.17
CA VAL A 215 -14.41 41.26 -9.93
C VAL A 215 -14.71 42.73 -10.23
N GLU A 216 -13.85 43.39 -10.99
CA GLU A 216 -14.02 44.80 -11.37
C GLU A 216 -15.30 45.02 -12.21
N ALA A 217 -15.59 44.13 -13.15
CA ALA A 217 -16.82 44.10 -13.94
C ALA A 217 -18.06 43.79 -13.10
N CYS A 218 -17.96 42.92 -12.08
CA CYS A 218 -19.07 42.60 -11.19
C CYS A 218 -19.60 43.84 -10.46
N PHE A 219 -18.71 44.63 -9.85
CA PHE A 219 -19.11 45.86 -9.15
C PHE A 219 -19.66 46.92 -10.10
N MET A 220 -19.07 47.05 -11.29
CA MET A 220 -19.55 47.97 -12.32
C MET A 220 -20.95 47.56 -12.83
N HIS A 221 -21.17 46.30 -13.18
CA HIS A 221 -22.44 45.84 -13.77
C HIS A 221 -23.60 45.65 -12.77
N LYS A 222 -23.33 45.40 -11.48
CA LYS A 222 -24.40 45.19 -10.47
C LYS A 222 -24.72 46.44 -9.65
N PHE A 223 -23.75 47.34 -9.50
CA PHE A 223 -23.86 48.51 -8.61
C PHE A 223 -23.42 49.82 -9.26
N ASN A 224 -23.07 49.83 -10.56
CA ASN A 224 -22.62 51.03 -11.29
C ASN A 224 -21.41 51.75 -10.65
N LEU A 225 -20.57 51.01 -9.89
CA LEU A 225 -19.34 51.55 -9.31
C LEU A 225 -18.24 51.59 -10.38
N SER A 226 -17.71 52.77 -10.69
CA SER A 226 -16.62 52.89 -11.67
C SER A 226 -15.32 52.29 -11.15
N LEU A 227 -14.40 51.92 -12.05
CA LEU A 227 -13.07 51.40 -11.68
C LEU A 227 -12.29 52.34 -10.74
N LYS A 228 -12.54 53.66 -10.81
CA LYS A 228 -11.94 54.65 -9.92
C LYS A 228 -12.54 54.55 -8.52
N ASP A 229 -13.87 54.48 -8.42
CA ASP A 229 -14.57 54.42 -7.15
C ASP A 229 -14.31 53.09 -6.44
N GLN A 230 -14.25 51.98 -7.20
CA GLN A 230 -13.84 50.67 -6.69
C GLN A 230 -12.45 50.73 -6.04
N LYS A 231 -11.43 51.29 -6.72
CA LYS A 231 -10.07 51.42 -6.16
C LYS A 231 -9.99 52.34 -4.94
N GLN A 232 -10.90 53.30 -4.82
CA GLN A 232 -10.99 54.19 -3.66
C GLN A 232 -11.73 53.52 -2.48
N CYS A 233 -12.78 52.77 -2.76
CA CYS A 233 -13.74 52.29 -1.76
C CYS A 233 -13.53 50.83 -1.31
N LEU A 234 -12.93 50.00 -2.16
CA LEU A 234 -12.85 48.55 -1.98
C LEU A 234 -11.40 48.09 -1.81
N ASP A 235 -11.23 47.07 -0.99
CA ASP A 235 -9.98 46.35 -0.76
C ASP A 235 -10.21 44.89 -1.08
N VAL A 236 -9.68 44.43 -2.22
CA VAL A 236 -9.84 43.03 -2.66
C VAL A 236 -8.72 42.20 -2.04
N ASP A 237 -9.09 41.27 -1.18
CA ASP A 237 -8.15 40.41 -0.46
C ASP A 237 -7.84 39.17 -1.31
N TRP A 238 -6.82 39.29 -2.16
CA TRP A 238 -6.41 38.22 -3.09
C TRP A 238 -5.89 36.97 -2.39
N ASP A 239 -5.40 37.08 -1.15
CA ASP A 239 -4.91 35.95 -0.37
C ASP A 239 -6.07 35.07 0.16
N THR A 240 -7.30 35.60 0.15
CA THR A 240 -8.52 34.82 0.46
C THR A 240 -9.09 34.02 -0.72
N LEU A 241 -8.48 34.10 -1.91
CA LEU A 241 -8.97 33.42 -3.11
C LEU A 241 -8.94 31.90 -2.96
N LYS A 242 -10.11 31.28 -2.82
CA LYS A 242 -10.29 29.82 -2.70
C LYS A 242 -11.05 29.26 -3.90
N PHE A 243 -10.38 28.43 -4.69
CA PHE A 243 -10.99 27.63 -5.74
C PHE A 243 -11.69 26.39 -5.15
N LYS A 244 -12.90 26.09 -5.62
CA LYS A 244 -13.65 24.87 -5.32
C LYS A 244 -14.30 24.36 -6.60
N GLU A 245 -14.12 23.09 -6.92
CA GLU A 245 -14.86 22.41 -7.97
C GLU A 245 -15.85 21.42 -7.35
N GLU A 246 -17.12 21.43 -7.80
CA GLU A 246 -18.17 20.54 -7.31
C GLU A 246 -19.11 20.11 -8.45
N ILE A 247 -19.47 18.83 -8.53
CA ILE A 247 -20.42 18.30 -9.52
C ILE A 247 -21.79 18.17 -8.88
N LEU A 248 -22.78 18.90 -9.39
CA LEU A 248 -24.15 18.94 -8.86
C LEU A 248 -25.18 18.87 -10.00
N VAL A 249 -26.33 18.25 -9.74
CA VAL A 249 -27.48 18.37 -10.65
C VAL A 249 -28.10 19.75 -10.49
N SER A 250 -28.18 20.52 -11.57
CA SER A 250 -28.65 21.90 -11.53
C SER A 250 -30.19 21.94 -11.49
N THR A 251 -30.78 22.56 -10.47
CA THR A 251 -32.25 22.70 -10.36
C THR A 251 -32.86 23.49 -11.52
N THR A 252 -32.07 24.35 -12.19
CA THR A 252 -32.51 25.12 -13.36
C THR A 252 -32.14 24.45 -14.69
N VAL A 253 -31.39 23.36 -14.69
CA VAL A 253 -30.98 22.61 -15.89
C VAL A 253 -31.06 21.12 -15.56
N PRO A 254 -32.29 20.54 -15.55
CA PRO A 254 -32.52 19.17 -15.11
C PRO A 254 -31.81 18.18 -16.04
N ASN A 255 -31.54 16.99 -15.51
CA ASN A 255 -30.96 15.85 -16.26
C ASN A 255 -29.57 16.11 -16.89
N LEU A 256 -28.91 17.25 -16.62
CA LEU A 256 -27.57 17.58 -17.08
C LEU A 256 -26.64 17.88 -15.89
N PRO A 257 -25.72 16.96 -15.52
CA PRO A 257 -24.76 17.18 -14.45
C PRO A 257 -23.93 18.44 -14.70
N THR A 258 -23.87 19.34 -13.72
CA THR A 258 -23.15 20.61 -13.83
C THR A 258 -21.94 20.62 -12.90
N ILE A 259 -20.76 20.79 -13.48
CA ILE A 259 -19.50 21.06 -12.79
C ILE A 259 -19.43 22.56 -12.49
N TYR A 260 -19.53 22.92 -11.22
CA TYR A 260 -19.41 24.28 -10.74
C TYR A 260 -17.96 24.57 -10.31
N LYS A 261 -17.27 25.39 -11.09
CA LYS A 261 -15.93 25.91 -10.78
C LYS A 261 -16.08 27.24 -10.06
N THR A 262 -15.91 27.26 -8.74
CA THR A 262 -16.22 28.43 -7.90
C THR A 262 -14.97 29.03 -7.29
N HIS A 263 -14.67 30.27 -7.67
CA HIS A 263 -13.65 31.14 -7.07
C HIS A 263 -14.29 31.97 -5.96
N ASN A 264 -13.96 31.72 -4.70
CA ASN A 264 -14.48 32.45 -3.55
C ASN A 264 -13.42 33.47 -3.10
N LEU A 265 -13.79 34.74 -2.92
CA LEU A 265 -12.87 35.78 -2.45
C LEU A 265 -13.57 36.81 -1.56
N VAL A 266 -12.80 37.50 -0.72
CA VAL A 266 -13.28 38.56 0.18
C VAL A 266 -12.97 39.93 -0.41
N VAL A 267 -13.93 40.84 -0.32
CA VAL A 267 -13.75 42.27 -0.61
C VAL A 267 -14.17 43.07 0.60
N ASN A 268 -13.26 43.84 1.18
CA ASN A 268 -13.54 44.71 2.31
C ASN A 268 -13.84 46.13 1.83
N ILE A 269 -14.77 46.82 2.48
CA ILE A 269 -15.01 48.25 2.25
C ILE A 269 -14.06 49.08 3.11
N ARG A 270 -13.22 49.89 2.45
CA ARG A 270 -12.18 50.74 3.06
C ARG A 270 -12.78 51.90 3.85
N ASP A 271 -13.71 52.62 3.24
CA ASP A 271 -14.42 53.73 3.86
C ASP A 271 -15.92 53.65 3.52
N LYS A 272 -16.71 53.19 4.50
CA LYS A 272 -18.16 53.11 4.41
C LYS A 272 -18.85 54.48 4.32
N SER A 273 -18.14 55.57 4.62
CA SER A 273 -18.65 56.95 4.59
C SER A 273 -18.50 57.60 3.21
N ASN A 274 -17.89 56.91 2.24
CA ASN A 274 -17.72 57.43 0.90
C ASN A 274 -19.08 57.54 0.19
N ASN A 275 -19.39 58.75 -0.30
CA ASN A 275 -20.67 59.05 -0.96
C ASN A 275 -21.01 58.12 -2.13
N GLN A 276 -20.02 57.54 -2.82
CA GLN A 276 -20.26 56.59 -3.92
C GLN A 276 -20.87 55.26 -3.43
N LEU A 277 -20.72 54.93 -2.14
CA LEU A 277 -21.30 53.73 -1.53
C LEU A 277 -22.71 53.94 -0.95
N THR A 278 -23.26 55.16 -1.02
CA THR A 278 -24.65 55.43 -0.59
C THR A 278 -25.65 54.54 -1.35
N MET A 279 -25.36 54.21 -2.61
CA MET A 279 -26.17 53.29 -3.42
C MET A 279 -26.12 51.83 -2.98
N LEU A 280 -25.17 51.46 -2.11
CA LEU A 280 -25.12 50.18 -1.40
C LEU A 280 -25.74 50.29 0.01
N GLY A 281 -26.46 51.37 0.35
CA GLY A 281 -27.03 51.59 1.68
C GLY A 281 -26.00 51.90 2.78
N LEU A 282 -24.76 52.27 2.42
CA LEU A 282 -23.71 52.63 3.38
C LEU A 282 -23.74 54.14 3.69
N PRO A 283 -23.26 54.60 4.88
CA PRO A 283 -22.58 53.85 5.95
C PRO A 283 -23.49 53.04 6.88
N SER A 284 -24.82 53.17 6.78
CA SER A 284 -25.76 52.59 7.74
C SER A 284 -25.93 51.06 7.59
N GLY A 285 -25.66 50.51 6.41
CA GLY A 285 -25.97 49.11 6.10
C GLY A 285 -27.46 48.90 5.84
N ALA A 286 -28.15 49.91 5.29
CA ALA A 286 -29.56 49.79 4.92
C ALA A 286 -29.75 48.82 3.74
N ASP A 287 -30.88 48.13 3.72
CA ASP A 287 -31.32 47.35 2.56
C ASP A 287 -31.57 48.30 1.37
N PHE A 288 -31.26 47.82 0.15
CA PHE A 288 -31.42 48.59 -1.08
C PHE A 288 -31.85 47.71 -2.25
N THR A 289 -32.27 48.32 -3.35
CA THR A 289 -32.72 47.61 -4.55
C THR A 289 -31.92 48.08 -5.76
N THR A 290 -31.54 47.16 -6.65
CA THR A 290 -31.01 47.51 -7.99
C THR A 290 -31.83 46.82 -9.08
N THR A 291 -31.99 47.49 -10.22
CA THR A 291 -32.72 46.97 -11.39
C THR A 291 -31.74 46.65 -12.49
N ARG A 292 -31.84 45.45 -13.08
CA ARG A 292 -30.98 45.00 -14.17
C ARG A 292 -31.69 43.91 -14.98
N ASP A 293 -31.59 43.96 -16.31
CA ASP A 293 -32.13 42.96 -17.23
C ASP A 293 -33.62 42.63 -16.91
N ASP A 294 -34.40 43.71 -16.73
CA ASP A 294 -35.83 43.75 -16.33
C ASP A 294 -36.18 42.96 -15.06
N GLN A 295 -35.20 42.86 -14.15
CA GLN A 295 -35.32 42.19 -12.85
C GLN A 295 -34.86 43.11 -11.71
N GLU A 296 -35.61 43.11 -10.62
CA GLU A 296 -35.26 43.81 -9.38
C GLU A 296 -34.53 42.86 -8.43
N TYR A 297 -33.40 43.32 -7.89
CA TYR A 297 -32.59 42.62 -6.91
C TYR A 297 -32.67 43.37 -5.58
N PHE A 298 -33.20 42.72 -4.54
CA PHE A 298 -33.28 43.25 -3.19
C PHE A 298 -32.05 42.78 -2.42
N TRP A 299 -31.28 43.73 -1.90
CA TRP A 299 -30.00 43.51 -1.24
C TRP A 299 -30.11 43.82 0.25
N THR A 300 -29.40 43.05 1.07
CA THR A 300 -29.38 43.22 2.54
C THR A 300 -27.98 43.02 3.12
N TRP A 301 -27.70 43.71 4.22
CA TRP A 301 -26.44 43.60 4.97
C TRP A 301 -26.60 42.68 6.19
N SER A 302 -26.58 41.38 5.92
CA SER A 302 -26.58 40.34 6.95
C SER A 302 -25.33 40.41 7.83
N LEU A 303 -25.44 40.10 9.12
CA LEU A 303 -24.26 39.90 9.97
C LEU A 303 -23.49 38.66 9.47
N VAL A 304 -22.16 38.73 9.43
CA VAL A 304 -21.31 37.56 9.15
C VAL A 304 -21.50 36.56 10.29
N GLY A 305 -21.71 35.28 9.96
CA GLY A 305 -22.06 34.21 10.89
C GLY A 305 -23.57 34.03 11.10
N SER A 306 -24.28 35.14 11.36
CA SER A 306 -25.59 35.11 12.03
C SER A 306 -26.65 34.16 11.44
N SER A 307 -26.93 34.15 10.13
CA SER A 307 -28.15 33.46 9.63
C SER A 307 -28.19 31.96 9.91
N ASN A 308 -27.02 31.31 9.94
CA ASN A 308 -26.90 29.87 10.13
C ASN A 308 -26.39 29.55 11.55
N GLU A 309 -25.62 30.45 12.19
CA GLU A 309 -25.23 30.33 13.59
C GLU A 309 -26.44 30.52 14.52
N ASP A 310 -27.28 31.54 14.27
CA ASP A 310 -28.53 31.76 15.01
C ASP A 310 -29.51 30.59 14.77
N GLU A 311 -29.63 30.08 13.53
CA GLU A 311 -30.45 28.89 13.22
C GLU A 311 -29.93 27.64 13.96
N LEU A 312 -28.61 27.45 14.06
CA LEU A 312 -28.00 26.36 14.83
C LEU A 312 -28.23 26.53 16.35
N LEU A 313 -28.10 27.74 16.88
CA LEU A 313 -28.37 28.05 18.29
C LEU A 313 -29.85 27.83 18.64
N ASP A 314 -30.76 28.29 17.80
CA ASP A 314 -32.21 28.07 17.94
C ASP A 314 -32.55 26.57 17.85
N LEU A 315 -31.92 25.83 16.93
CA LEU A 315 -32.12 24.40 16.76
C LEU A 315 -31.60 23.60 17.97
N LEU A 316 -30.43 23.94 18.53
CA LEU A 316 -29.91 23.31 19.75
C LEU A 316 -30.81 23.64 20.96
N THR A 317 -31.13 24.92 21.15
CA THR A 317 -31.91 25.42 22.30
C THR A 317 -33.34 24.86 22.31
N SER A 318 -34.01 24.82 21.15
CA SER A 318 -35.38 24.27 21.03
C SER A 318 -35.48 22.77 21.32
N HIS A 319 -34.35 22.04 21.28
CA HIS A 319 -34.27 20.62 21.61
C HIS A 319 -33.57 20.34 22.95
N GLY A 320 -33.44 21.36 23.81
CA GLY A 320 -32.92 21.22 25.17
C GLY A 320 -31.42 20.97 25.26
N ILE A 321 -30.66 21.32 24.23
CA ILE A 321 -29.19 21.27 24.26
C ILE A 321 -28.66 22.65 24.60
N GLU A 322 -28.03 22.77 25.77
CA GLU A 322 -27.53 24.04 26.28
C GLU A 322 -26.23 24.44 25.57
N SER A 323 -26.33 25.31 24.56
CA SER A 323 -25.17 25.77 23.79
C SER A 323 -24.15 26.59 24.61
N SER A 324 -24.52 27.09 25.79
CA SER A 324 -23.59 27.70 26.76
C SER A 324 -22.59 26.70 27.35
N GLU A 325 -22.83 25.39 27.28
CA GLU A 325 -21.84 24.37 27.67
C GLU A 325 -20.76 24.15 26.60
N PHE A 326 -20.93 24.71 25.39
CA PHE A 326 -19.97 24.52 24.29
C PHE A 326 -18.88 25.58 24.38
N SER A 327 -17.62 25.19 24.17
CA SER A 327 -16.58 26.21 23.95
C SER A 327 -16.84 26.93 22.63
N MET A 328 -16.39 28.18 22.49
CA MET A 328 -16.60 28.94 21.25
C MET A 328 -15.95 28.25 20.04
N GLU A 329 -14.80 27.58 20.25
CA GLU A 329 -14.17 26.73 19.23
C GLU A 329 -15.01 25.49 18.91
N SER A 330 -15.62 24.87 19.92
CA SER A 330 -16.48 23.69 19.73
C SER A 330 -17.74 24.05 18.95
N PHE A 331 -18.39 25.18 19.27
CA PHE A 331 -19.55 25.65 18.50
C PHE A 331 -19.16 25.94 17.03
N ALA A 332 -18.03 26.61 16.80
CA ALA A 332 -17.50 26.84 15.45
C ALA A 332 -17.17 25.52 14.72
N GLU A 333 -16.57 24.55 15.40
CA GLU A 333 -16.32 23.22 14.83
C GLU A 333 -17.61 22.50 14.42
N LEU A 334 -18.68 22.59 15.22
CA LEU A 334 -19.98 22.01 14.90
C LEU A 334 -20.64 22.71 13.70
N TYR A 335 -20.61 24.05 13.70
CA TYR A 335 -21.08 24.87 12.58
C TYR A 335 -20.39 24.49 11.27
N ASP A 336 -19.05 24.48 11.26
CA ASP A 336 -18.23 24.07 10.12
C ASP A 336 -18.52 22.63 9.70
N GLU A 337 -18.81 21.74 10.64
CA GLU A 337 -19.10 20.33 10.36
C GLU A 337 -20.47 20.11 9.68
N VAL A 338 -21.47 20.91 10.06
CA VAL A 338 -22.85 20.80 9.56
C VAL A 338 -23.05 21.58 8.26
N TYR A 339 -22.58 22.83 8.19
CA TYR A 339 -22.93 23.76 7.09
C TYR A 339 -21.81 23.92 6.05
N GLU A 340 -20.55 24.04 6.45
CA GLU A 340 -19.45 24.35 5.52
C GLU A 340 -18.82 23.09 4.90
N THR A 341 -18.47 22.11 5.74
CA THR A 341 -17.81 20.86 5.32
C THR A 341 -18.77 19.69 5.09
N CYS A 342 -20.02 19.80 5.59
CA CYS A 342 -21.06 18.76 5.49
C CYS A 342 -20.58 17.35 5.93
N LEU A 343 -19.65 17.30 6.90
CA LEU A 343 -19.13 16.06 7.50
C LEU A 343 -20.06 15.47 8.56
N SER A 344 -21.12 16.20 8.93
CA SER A 344 -22.23 15.69 9.72
C SER A 344 -23.56 16.32 9.27
N SER A 345 -24.64 15.84 9.86
CA SER A 345 -25.96 16.47 9.78
C SER A 345 -26.67 16.40 11.12
N LEU A 346 -27.58 17.33 11.37
CA LEU A 346 -28.46 17.34 12.53
C LEU A 346 -29.84 16.86 12.09
N ASP A 347 -30.26 15.72 12.61
CA ASP A 347 -31.54 15.08 12.30
C ASP A 347 -32.37 14.94 13.59
N LEU A 348 -33.69 15.01 13.45
CA LEU A 348 -34.63 14.72 14.53
C LEU A 348 -34.99 13.24 14.55
N GLN A 349 -34.68 12.55 15.66
CA GLN A 349 -35.05 11.16 15.91
C GLN A 349 -35.81 11.09 17.24
N ASP A 350 -37.07 10.64 17.20
CA ASP A 350 -37.95 10.51 18.36
C ASP A 350 -38.08 11.80 19.21
N GLY A 351 -38.03 12.96 18.54
CA GLY A 351 -38.06 14.28 19.18
C GLY A 351 -36.72 14.74 19.78
N ILE A 352 -35.68 13.91 19.72
CA ILE A 352 -34.32 14.23 20.16
C ILE A 352 -33.51 14.70 18.95
N LEU A 353 -32.78 15.81 19.09
CA LEU A 353 -31.83 16.26 18.09
C LEU A 353 -30.57 15.38 18.12
N VAL A 354 -30.23 14.79 16.99
CA VAL A 354 -29.13 13.83 16.85
C VAL A 354 -28.17 14.29 15.76
N ARG A 355 -26.89 14.34 16.09
CA ARG A 355 -25.80 14.57 15.13
C ARG A 355 -25.39 13.27 14.46
N LYS A 356 -25.65 13.11 13.17
CA LYS A 356 -25.19 11.96 12.38
C LYS A 356 -23.85 12.26 11.71
N ILE A 357 -22.87 11.39 11.90
CA ILE A 357 -21.58 11.38 11.20
C ILE A 357 -21.48 10.07 10.41
N ARG A 358 -21.04 10.13 9.16
CA ARG A 358 -20.70 8.94 8.37
C ARG A 358 -19.17 8.74 8.36
N ILE A 359 -18.68 7.53 8.51
CA ILE A 359 -17.25 7.18 8.61
C ILE A 359 -16.98 5.96 7.74
N VAL A 360 -15.99 6.01 6.85
CA VAL A 360 -15.47 4.82 6.19
C VAL A 360 -14.32 4.23 7.01
N LYS A 361 -14.31 2.91 7.19
CA LYS A 361 -13.18 2.11 7.69
C LYS A 361 -12.74 1.14 6.58
N VAL A 362 -11.45 1.13 6.24
CA VAL A 362 -10.90 0.23 5.22
C VAL A 362 -9.81 -0.64 5.83
N TRP A 363 -10.04 -1.95 5.84
CA TRP A 363 -9.03 -2.95 6.11
C TRP A 363 -8.27 -3.23 4.81
N LEU A 364 -7.05 -2.69 4.67
CA LEU A 364 -6.21 -2.95 3.49
C LEU A 364 -5.32 -4.17 3.75
N HIS A 365 -5.53 -5.22 2.95
CA HIS A 365 -4.82 -6.50 3.00
C HIS A 365 -3.81 -6.59 1.86
N ALA A 366 -2.69 -7.27 2.08
CA ALA A 366 -1.69 -7.58 1.06
C ALA A 366 -1.02 -8.94 1.35
N ASP A 367 -0.73 -9.71 0.31
CA ASP A 367 0.09 -10.92 0.43
C ASP A 367 1.57 -10.55 0.37
N ILE A 368 2.27 -10.77 1.48
CA ILE A 368 3.66 -10.37 1.71
C ILE A 368 4.42 -11.64 2.07
N LEU A 369 5.39 -12.03 1.23
CA LEU A 369 6.17 -13.27 1.38
C LEU A 369 5.30 -14.54 1.52
N SER A 370 4.20 -14.59 0.75
CA SER A 370 3.16 -15.63 0.76
C SER A 370 2.38 -15.75 2.08
N VAL A 371 2.33 -14.67 2.86
CA VAL A 371 1.52 -14.56 4.10
C VAL A 371 0.63 -13.33 4.00
N GLU A 372 -0.66 -13.51 4.27
CA GLU A 372 -1.63 -12.42 4.31
C GLU A 372 -1.32 -11.45 5.47
N HIS A 373 -1.15 -10.17 5.15
CA HIS A 373 -0.93 -9.09 6.12
C HIS A 373 -2.03 -8.04 6.01
N VAL A 374 -2.31 -7.37 7.13
CA VAL A 374 -3.23 -6.24 7.22
C VAL A 374 -2.47 -4.96 7.60
N LEU A 375 -2.80 -3.86 6.92
CA LEU A 375 -2.23 -2.55 7.20
C LEU A 375 -2.97 -1.90 8.39
N GLN A 376 -2.20 -1.48 9.40
CA GLN A 376 -2.74 -0.83 10.59
C GLN A 376 -1.91 0.37 11.02
N VAL A 377 -2.56 1.32 11.72
CA VAL A 377 -1.87 2.42 12.38
C VAL A 377 -0.99 1.86 13.51
N LYS A 378 0.31 2.11 13.45
CA LYS A 378 1.28 1.78 14.51
C LYS A 378 1.31 2.85 15.60
N LYS A 379 1.28 4.12 15.20
CA LYS A 379 1.45 5.29 16.06
C LYS A 379 1.01 6.56 15.34
N LYS A 380 0.44 7.53 16.06
CA LYS A 380 0.13 8.87 15.54
C LYS A 380 0.92 9.92 16.29
N ILE A 381 1.39 10.95 15.59
CA ILE A 381 2.08 12.09 16.19
C ILE A 381 1.35 13.37 15.75
N GLN A 382 0.88 14.16 16.71
CA GLN A 382 0.18 15.42 16.49
C GLN A 382 0.58 16.43 17.57
N LYS A 383 0.84 17.69 17.19
CA LYS A 383 1.38 18.74 18.10
C LYS A 383 2.64 18.27 18.86
N GLY A 384 3.49 17.48 18.21
CA GLY A 384 4.70 16.87 18.80
C GLY A 384 4.45 15.78 19.86
N LYS A 385 3.18 15.46 20.17
CA LYS A 385 2.81 14.39 21.11
C LYS A 385 2.52 13.10 20.35
N SER A 386 2.98 11.99 20.90
CA SER A 386 2.59 10.66 20.47
C SER A 386 1.22 10.31 21.03
N ASP A 387 0.35 9.75 20.20
CA ASP A 387 -0.89 9.09 20.57
C ASP A 387 -0.86 7.64 20.09
N GLU A 388 -1.09 6.71 21.02
CA GLU A 388 -1.15 5.27 20.79
C GLU A 388 -2.58 4.73 20.92
N GLN A 389 -3.59 5.58 21.21
CA GLN A 389 -5.01 5.18 21.22
C GLN A 389 -5.54 4.79 19.83
N ASP A 390 -4.84 5.23 18.78
CA ASP A 390 -5.06 4.86 17.39
C ASP A 390 -4.28 3.59 16.98
N LYS A 391 -3.46 2.97 17.85
CA LYS A 391 -2.70 1.73 17.52
C LYS A 391 -3.66 0.60 17.17
N GLY A 392 -3.37 -0.12 16.08
CA GLY A 392 -4.14 -1.27 15.61
C GLY A 392 -5.43 -0.93 14.87
N ARG A 393 -5.68 0.36 14.58
CA ARG A 393 -6.86 0.80 13.84
C ARG A 393 -6.64 0.70 12.32
N PRO A 394 -7.72 0.41 11.56
CA PRO A 394 -7.70 0.47 10.10
C PRO A 394 -7.59 1.91 9.58
N LEU A 395 -7.42 2.04 8.28
CA LEU A 395 -7.64 3.31 7.57
C LEU A 395 -9.05 3.81 7.88
N SER A 396 -9.18 5.06 8.35
CA SER A 396 -10.50 5.66 8.58
C SER A 396 -10.58 7.16 8.26
N MET A 397 -11.72 7.58 7.72
CA MET A 397 -12.05 8.99 7.52
C MET A 397 -13.56 9.24 7.63
N ARG A 398 -13.93 10.48 7.97
CA ARG A 398 -15.33 10.91 7.89
C ARG A 398 -15.73 11.12 6.43
N ILE A 399 -16.93 10.71 6.08
CA ILE A 399 -17.50 10.86 4.73
C ILE A 399 -18.41 12.09 4.72
N PRO A 400 -18.22 13.06 3.81
CA PRO A 400 -19.17 14.14 3.60
C PRO A 400 -20.54 13.60 3.15
N LYS A 401 -21.63 14.26 3.55
CA LYS A 401 -23.03 13.83 3.34
C LYS A 401 -23.40 13.43 1.91
N PHE A 402 -22.69 13.97 0.91
CA PHE A 402 -22.96 13.79 -0.53
C PHE A 402 -21.98 12.86 -1.24
N ILE A 403 -21.09 12.16 -0.50
CA ILE A 403 -20.11 11.23 -1.04
C ILE A 403 -20.51 9.81 -0.63
N GLU A 404 -20.58 8.90 -1.59
CA GLU A 404 -20.80 7.48 -1.32
C GLU A 404 -19.53 6.78 -0.84
N TRP A 405 -19.70 5.67 -0.13
CA TRP A 405 -18.59 5.02 0.58
C TRP A 405 -17.50 4.53 -0.38
N GLU A 406 -17.85 4.07 -1.59
CA GLU A 406 -16.90 3.65 -2.62
C GLU A 406 -15.95 4.81 -2.99
N LYS A 407 -16.50 6.01 -3.21
CA LYS A 407 -15.70 7.19 -3.54
C LYS A 407 -14.93 7.71 -2.31
N ALA A 408 -15.43 7.45 -1.11
CA ALA A 408 -14.69 7.70 0.13
C ALA A 408 -13.49 6.75 0.28
N VAL A 409 -13.56 5.50 -0.19
CA VAL A 409 -12.42 4.57 -0.25
C VAL A 409 -11.35 5.08 -1.22
N GLU A 410 -11.70 5.51 -2.44
CA GLU A 410 -10.71 6.11 -3.35
C GLU A 410 -10.04 7.34 -2.72
N THR A 411 -10.84 8.17 -2.03
CA THR A 411 -10.37 9.38 -1.35
C THR A 411 -9.48 9.04 -0.14
N ILE A 412 -9.71 7.92 0.56
CA ILE A 412 -8.91 7.56 1.74
C ILE A 412 -7.50 7.10 1.33
N PHE A 413 -7.37 6.34 0.25
CA PHE A 413 -6.05 5.90 -0.24
C PHE A 413 -5.19 7.10 -0.67
N LEU A 414 -5.77 8.08 -1.36
CA LEU A 414 -5.06 9.31 -1.71
C LEU A 414 -4.71 10.14 -0.45
N THR A 415 -5.68 10.44 0.40
CA THR A 415 -5.51 11.41 1.52
C THR A 415 -4.86 10.86 2.80
N ARG A 416 -4.70 9.54 2.92
CA ARG A 416 -4.07 8.87 4.07
C ARG A 416 -2.79 8.10 3.74
N LEU A 417 -2.62 7.68 2.50
CA LEU A 417 -1.47 6.87 2.06
C LEU A 417 -0.70 7.50 0.89
N GLY A 418 -1.23 8.54 0.24
CA GLY A 418 -0.59 9.16 -0.93
C GLY A 418 -0.72 8.34 -2.21
N ILE A 419 -1.63 7.36 -2.26
CA ILE A 419 -1.80 6.49 -3.42
C ILE A 419 -2.67 7.22 -4.45
N GLU A 420 -2.01 7.69 -5.51
CA GLU A 420 -2.65 8.35 -6.65
C GLU A 420 -3.72 7.48 -7.31
N VAL A 421 -4.76 8.10 -7.87
CA VAL A 421 -5.92 7.39 -8.44
C VAL A 421 -5.52 6.39 -9.53
N SER A 422 -4.47 6.69 -10.30
CA SER A 422 -3.91 5.77 -11.31
C SER A 422 -3.25 4.52 -10.70
N ALA A 423 -2.67 4.64 -9.50
CA ALA A 423 -2.05 3.55 -8.75
C ALA A 423 -3.06 2.69 -7.99
N GLN A 424 -4.26 3.22 -7.69
CA GLN A 424 -5.32 2.49 -6.99
C GLN A 424 -5.86 1.29 -7.79
N ASN A 425 -5.56 1.18 -9.10
CA ASN A 425 -5.81 -0.02 -9.89
C ASN A 425 -5.07 -1.27 -9.37
N CYS A 426 -4.02 -1.09 -8.56
CA CYS A 426 -3.32 -2.17 -7.86
C CYS A 426 -4.04 -2.64 -6.57
N ILE A 427 -5.24 -2.10 -6.27
CA ILE A 427 -6.05 -2.41 -5.10
C ILE A 427 -7.49 -2.77 -5.53
N ALA A 428 -7.92 -3.99 -5.24
CA ALA A 428 -9.31 -4.42 -5.40
C ALA A 428 -10.08 -4.24 -4.09
N VAL A 429 -11.10 -3.37 -4.10
CA VAL A 429 -12.06 -3.27 -2.99
C VAL A 429 -13.05 -4.43 -3.10
N ASP A 430 -13.28 -5.20 -2.03
CA ASP A 430 -14.28 -6.28 -2.03
C ASP A 430 -15.66 -5.74 -1.59
N PRO A 431 -16.66 -5.64 -2.51
CA PRO A 431 -17.99 -5.14 -2.14
C PRO A 431 -18.78 -6.13 -1.28
N LEU A 432 -18.39 -7.42 -1.22
CA LEU A 432 -19.06 -8.43 -0.41
C LEU A 432 -18.65 -8.35 1.07
N SER A 433 -17.49 -7.76 1.35
CA SER A 433 -17.03 -7.46 2.71
C SER A 433 -17.75 -6.27 3.36
N TYR A 434 -18.42 -5.42 2.57
CA TYR A 434 -19.06 -4.18 3.03
C TYR A 434 -20.11 -4.42 4.13
N ARG A 435 -20.04 -3.60 5.19
CA ARG A 435 -20.96 -3.60 6.32
C ARG A 435 -21.24 -2.16 6.75
N LEU A 436 -22.51 -1.83 6.94
CA LEU A 436 -22.91 -0.62 7.66
C LEU A 436 -23.22 -0.96 9.11
N THR A 437 -22.54 -0.31 10.05
CA THR A 437 -22.81 -0.42 11.49
C THR A 437 -23.17 0.93 12.08
N GLU A 438 -24.08 0.94 13.07
CA GLU A 438 -24.49 2.15 13.78
C GLU A 438 -23.97 2.11 15.22
N GLU A 439 -23.12 3.08 15.59
CA GLU A 439 -22.65 3.29 16.96
C GLU A 439 -23.24 4.59 17.51
N VAL A 440 -23.64 4.62 18.78
CA VAL A 440 -24.31 5.79 19.40
C VAL A 440 -23.58 6.22 20.66
N ALA A 441 -23.12 7.47 20.70
CA ALA A 441 -22.40 8.03 21.84
C ALA A 441 -22.65 9.54 21.99
N TYR A 442 -22.48 10.06 23.21
CA TYR A 442 -22.47 11.51 23.44
C TYR A 442 -21.10 12.09 23.11
N SER A 443 -21.07 13.18 22.34
CA SER A 443 -19.83 13.86 21.99
C SER A 443 -19.24 14.54 23.22
N ARG A 444 -17.95 14.30 23.51
CA ARG A 444 -17.25 15.05 24.57
C ARG A 444 -17.09 16.54 24.25
N SER A 445 -17.08 16.90 22.96
CA SER A 445 -16.99 18.29 22.51
C SER A 445 -18.35 19.00 22.44
N PHE A 446 -19.46 18.23 22.42
CA PHE A 446 -20.83 18.76 22.33
C PHE A 446 -21.69 18.10 23.42
N PRO A 447 -21.58 18.57 24.68
CA PRO A 447 -22.44 18.13 25.77
C PRO A 447 -23.93 18.16 25.39
N GLY A 448 -24.71 17.21 25.90
CA GLY A 448 -26.14 17.05 25.54
C GLY A 448 -26.42 16.54 24.11
N LEU A 449 -25.58 16.85 23.11
CA LEU A 449 -25.80 16.45 21.71
C LEU A 449 -25.41 14.99 21.46
N LYS A 450 -26.44 14.13 21.43
CA LYS A 450 -26.33 12.71 21.04
C LYS A 450 -25.75 12.60 19.62
N THR A 451 -24.69 11.83 19.45
CA THR A 451 -24.05 11.58 18.15
C THR A 451 -24.27 10.12 17.72
N VAL A 452 -24.70 9.94 16.48
CA VAL A 452 -24.84 8.64 15.81
C VAL A 452 -23.76 8.54 14.74
N TYR A 453 -22.96 7.50 14.81
CA TYR A 453 -21.88 7.19 13.89
C TYR A 453 -22.36 6.06 12.97
N LEU A 454 -22.56 6.40 11.70
CA LEU A 454 -22.78 5.44 10.63
C LEU A 454 -21.41 5.04 10.08
N ILE A 455 -21.03 3.78 10.25
CA ILE A 455 -19.71 3.27 9.93
C ILE A 455 -19.81 2.29 8.78
N ASP A 456 -19.35 2.72 7.61
CA ASP A 456 -19.16 1.95 6.39
C ASP A 456 -17.81 1.21 6.48
N GLU A 457 -17.83 -0.08 6.84
CA GLU A 457 -16.63 -0.91 6.99
C GLU A 457 -16.47 -1.87 5.82
N VAL A 458 -15.28 -1.89 5.21
CA VAL A 458 -14.98 -2.67 3.99
C VAL A 458 -13.52 -3.17 3.99
N THR A 459 -13.27 -4.28 3.30
CA THR A 459 -11.94 -4.83 3.05
C THR A 459 -11.50 -4.50 1.62
N ALA A 460 -10.21 -4.20 1.45
CA ALA A 460 -9.57 -4.03 0.16
C ALA A 460 -8.29 -4.86 0.11
N HIS A 461 -7.98 -5.45 -1.04
CA HIS A 461 -6.84 -6.34 -1.25
C HIS A 461 -5.90 -5.73 -2.28
N VAL A 462 -4.60 -5.70 -1.99
CA VAL A 462 -3.57 -5.37 -2.97
C VAL A 462 -3.43 -6.54 -3.95
N VAL A 463 -3.72 -6.30 -5.23
CA VAL A 463 -3.67 -7.33 -6.29
C VAL A 463 -2.31 -7.43 -6.97
N ASP A 464 -1.50 -6.37 -6.89
CA ASP A 464 -0.12 -6.35 -7.38
C ASP A 464 0.80 -5.69 -6.34
N PRO A 465 1.28 -6.43 -5.32
CA PRO A 465 2.17 -5.90 -4.30
C PRO A 465 3.58 -5.57 -4.84
N ALA A 466 3.95 -6.08 -6.02
CA ALA A 466 5.21 -5.78 -6.68
C ALA A 466 5.19 -4.47 -7.49
N SER A 467 4.02 -3.85 -7.65
CA SER A 467 3.86 -2.57 -8.34
C SER A 467 4.74 -1.48 -7.71
N PRO A 468 5.64 -0.82 -8.48
CA PRO A 468 6.48 0.25 -7.96
C PRO A 468 5.70 1.44 -7.38
N THR A 469 4.42 1.61 -7.75
CA THR A 469 3.55 2.66 -7.20
C THR A 469 3.14 2.41 -5.75
N LEU A 470 3.23 1.16 -5.26
CA LEU A 470 2.93 0.79 -3.88
C LEU A 470 4.16 0.74 -2.96
N ALA A 471 5.35 1.03 -3.48
CA ALA A 471 6.56 1.19 -2.66
C ALA A 471 6.41 2.29 -1.58
N ILE A 472 5.55 3.28 -1.81
CA ILE A 472 5.23 4.35 -0.84
C ILE A 472 4.51 3.83 0.41
N ILE A 473 3.86 2.66 0.33
CA ILE A 473 3.26 1.95 1.48
C ILE A 473 4.10 0.73 1.90
N GLY A 474 5.38 0.69 1.54
CA GLY A 474 6.33 -0.33 1.98
C GLY A 474 6.18 -1.72 1.33
N LEU A 475 5.45 -1.83 0.22
CA LEU A 475 5.32 -3.07 -0.55
C LEU A 475 6.41 -3.16 -1.64
N PRO A 476 6.84 -4.38 -2.06
CA PRO A 476 6.33 -5.69 -1.67
C PRO A 476 6.81 -6.19 -0.29
N ASP A 477 7.85 -5.59 0.29
CA ASP A 477 8.58 -6.15 1.46
C ASP A 477 7.85 -6.04 2.81
N GLY A 478 6.70 -5.37 2.86
CA GLY A 478 5.94 -5.13 4.10
C GLY A 478 6.61 -4.19 5.09
N HIS A 479 7.45 -3.27 4.61
CA HIS A 479 8.14 -2.32 5.47
C HIS A 479 7.18 -1.33 6.17
N ASP A 480 7.44 -1.05 7.44
CA ASP A 480 6.83 0.07 8.16
C ASP A 480 7.11 1.39 7.43
N PHE A 481 6.10 2.25 7.33
CA PHE A 481 6.23 3.56 6.70
C PHE A 481 5.54 4.65 7.54
N ALA A 482 5.74 5.90 7.15
CA ALA A 482 5.10 7.04 7.79
C ALA A 482 4.54 8.01 6.75
N PHE A 483 3.27 8.38 6.91
CA PHE A 483 2.61 9.38 6.09
C PHE A 483 2.49 10.68 6.90
N SER A 484 2.97 11.79 6.35
CA SER A 484 2.89 13.12 6.98
C SER A 484 1.96 14.02 6.19
N ARG A 485 1.16 14.82 6.91
CA ARG A 485 0.17 15.71 6.31
C ARG A 485 -0.04 16.97 7.14
N MET A 486 -0.49 18.02 6.49
CA MET A 486 -0.81 19.30 7.10
C MET A 486 -2.32 19.38 7.35
N ASP A 487 -2.75 19.13 8.59
CA ASP A 487 -4.15 19.34 9.00
C ASP A 487 -4.35 20.82 9.35
N THR A 488 -5.10 21.53 8.51
CA THR A 488 -5.54 22.91 8.79
C THR A 488 -6.54 22.89 9.94
N PRO A 489 -6.32 23.61 11.05
CA PRO A 489 -7.29 23.67 12.14
C PRO A 489 -8.59 24.36 11.69
N LYS A 490 -9.71 23.92 12.26
CA LYS A 490 -11.06 24.48 12.00
C LYS A 490 -11.31 25.77 12.81
N GLY A 491 -10.40 26.74 12.70
CA GLY A 491 -10.44 27.96 13.49
C GLY A 491 -9.13 28.76 13.41
N PRO A 492 -9.01 29.85 14.17
CA PRO A 492 -7.81 30.70 14.18
C PRO A 492 -6.63 29.95 14.86
N GLY A 493 -5.88 29.20 14.07
CA GLY A 493 -4.68 28.48 14.51
C GLY A 493 -3.75 28.14 13.36
N GLU A 494 -2.49 27.87 13.69
CA GLU A 494 -1.50 27.44 12.71
C GLU A 494 -1.79 26.01 12.22
N THR A 495 -1.56 25.78 10.92
CA THR A 495 -1.64 24.46 10.28
C THR A 495 -0.73 23.45 10.98
N GLN A 496 -1.29 22.31 11.37
CA GLN A 496 -0.59 21.32 12.20
C GLN A 496 -0.08 20.15 11.37
N LEU A 497 1.21 19.86 11.51
CA LEU A 497 1.78 18.61 11.02
C LEU A 497 1.24 17.42 11.84
N VAL A 498 0.62 16.48 11.15
CA VAL A 498 0.22 15.17 11.66
C VAL A 498 1.02 14.10 10.94
N ILE A 499 1.66 13.21 11.70
CA ILE A 499 2.42 12.07 11.16
C ILE A 499 1.75 10.79 11.63
N GLN A 500 1.33 9.94 10.71
CA GLN A 500 0.80 8.60 10.99
C GLN A 500 1.85 7.57 10.58
N HIS A 501 2.33 6.80 11.55
CA HIS A 501 3.14 5.61 11.28
C HIS A 501 2.23 4.42 11.05
N TRP A 502 2.54 3.65 10.01
CA TRP A 502 1.81 2.49 9.57
C TRP A 502 2.72 1.26 9.63
N SER A 503 2.12 0.09 9.83
CA SER A 503 2.79 -1.19 9.85
C SER A 503 1.92 -2.27 9.23
N TRP A 504 2.54 -3.16 8.46
CA TRP A 504 1.95 -4.42 8.04
C TRP A 504 2.07 -5.43 9.19
N GLN A 505 0.96 -6.04 9.59
CA GLN A 505 0.94 -7.11 10.58
C GLN A 505 0.35 -8.36 9.94
N SER A 506 0.99 -9.52 10.12
CA SER A 506 0.44 -10.78 9.62
C SER A 506 -0.96 -11.02 10.20
N LEU A 507 -1.88 -11.52 9.38
CA LEU A 507 -3.28 -11.65 9.78
C LEU A 507 -3.44 -12.57 11.00
N GLU A 508 -2.57 -13.56 11.19
CA GLU A 508 -2.56 -14.40 12.38
C GLU A 508 -2.20 -13.61 13.65
N SER A 509 -1.16 -12.76 13.60
CA SER A 509 -0.76 -11.91 14.73
C SER A 509 -1.82 -10.86 15.06
N PHE A 510 -2.40 -10.24 14.03
CA PHE A 510 -3.54 -9.33 14.17
C PHE A 510 -4.73 -10.04 14.82
N ARG A 511 -5.10 -11.24 14.33
CA ARG A 511 -6.17 -12.06 14.92
C ARG A 511 -5.88 -12.39 16.38
N LYS A 512 -4.63 -12.71 16.77
CA LYS A 512 -4.22 -12.98 18.16
C LYS A 512 -4.37 -11.75 19.06
N GLU A 513 -3.88 -10.58 18.63
CA GLU A 513 -3.99 -9.33 19.40
C GLU A 513 -5.45 -8.87 19.54
N HIS A 514 -6.24 -8.96 18.46
CA HIS A 514 -7.59 -8.40 18.42
C HIS A 514 -8.70 -9.39 18.84
N HIS A 515 -8.38 -10.66 19.12
CA HIS A 515 -9.35 -11.67 19.60
C HIS A 515 -10.07 -11.27 20.91
N PHE A 516 -9.49 -10.35 21.69
CA PHE A 516 -10.12 -9.78 22.89
C PHE A 516 -11.04 -8.58 22.60
N SER A 517 -10.81 -7.85 21.51
CA SER A 517 -11.60 -6.67 21.11
C SER A 517 -12.78 -7.07 20.21
N MET A 518 -12.56 -8.03 19.31
CA MET A 518 -13.57 -8.61 18.41
C MET A 518 -14.53 -9.60 19.13
N GLN A 519 -15.00 -9.28 20.35
CA GLN A 519 -16.14 -9.98 20.94
C GLN A 519 -17.46 -9.59 20.24
N ARG A 520 -17.63 -10.26 19.09
CA ARG A 520 -18.73 -10.31 18.13
C ARG A 520 -20.13 -9.91 18.65
N ALA A 521 -20.78 -9.09 17.83
CA ALA A 521 -22.23 -9.20 17.62
C ALA A 521 -22.58 -10.63 17.13
N ILE A 522 -23.62 -11.24 17.71
CA ILE A 522 -23.86 -12.69 17.72
C ILE A 522 -24.01 -13.34 16.33
N LEU A 523 -24.30 -12.56 15.29
CA LEU A 523 -24.59 -13.04 13.93
C LEU A 523 -23.37 -13.49 13.10
N ASP A 524 -22.15 -13.07 13.44
CA ASP A 524 -20.97 -13.29 12.57
C ASP A 524 -20.41 -14.73 12.55
N ARG A 525 -20.82 -15.57 13.51
CA ARG A 525 -20.16 -16.87 13.76
C ARG A 525 -20.31 -17.88 12.61
N ALA A 526 -21.32 -17.70 11.74
CA ALA A 526 -21.62 -18.61 10.64
C ALA A 526 -20.84 -18.31 9.35
N LYS A 527 -20.50 -17.04 9.08
CA LYS A 527 -19.82 -16.64 7.82
C LYS A 527 -18.28 -16.75 7.92
N THR A 528 -17.67 -16.37 9.04
CA THR A 528 -16.20 -16.50 9.19
C THR A 528 -15.76 -17.96 9.05
N ALA A 529 -16.55 -18.91 9.56
CA ALA A 529 -16.30 -20.35 9.46
C ALA A 529 -16.46 -20.96 8.04
N ILE A 530 -16.92 -20.16 7.07
CA ILE A 530 -16.98 -20.55 5.65
C ILE A 530 -15.76 -19.99 4.92
N LEU A 531 -15.38 -18.73 5.19
CA LEU A 531 -14.22 -18.09 4.57
C LEU A 531 -12.88 -18.70 5.04
N ASP A 532 -12.71 -18.90 6.36
CA ASP A 532 -11.54 -19.60 6.93
C ASP A 532 -11.40 -21.06 6.44
N ARG A 533 -12.44 -21.61 5.80
CA ARG A 533 -12.50 -22.99 5.29
C ARG A 533 -12.13 -23.11 3.81
N ALA A 534 -12.08 -22.00 3.07
CA ALA A 534 -11.79 -21.98 1.65
C ALA A 534 -10.27 -21.99 1.38
N THR A 535 -9.47 -21.29 2.20
CA THR A 535 -8.05 -21.02 1.92
C THR A 535 -7.06 -21.72 2.86
N SER A 536 -7.51 -22.47 3.87
CA SER A 536 -6.60 -23.15 4.79
C SER A 536 -5.83 -24.29 4.08
N LYS A 537 -4.58 -24.01 3.64
CA LYS A 537 -3.65 -25.03 3.12
C LYS A 537 -3.60 -26.22 4.09
N ARG A 538 -3.55 -27.45 3.57
CA ARG A 538 -3.56 -28.66 4.39
C ARG A 538 -2.28 -28.75 5.23
N ARG A 539 -2.41 -28.57 6.55
CA ARG A 539 -1.31 -28.73 7.51
C ARG A 539 -1.26 -30.17 8.04
N VAL A 540 -0.06 -30.70 8.25
CA VAL A 540 0.19 -31.95 8.97
C VAL A 540 0.31 -31.69 10.47
N THR A 541 0.06 -32.71 11.29
CA THR A 541 0.21 -32.58 12.75
C THR A 541 1.69 -32.44 13.11
N ALA A 542 2.06 -31.26 13.62
CA ALA A 542 3.38 -31.01 14.18
C ALA A 542 3.63 -31.90 15.42
N PRO A 543 4.88 -32.34 15.67
CA PRO A 543 5.21 -33.10 16.87
C PRO A 543 4.94 -32.26 18.12
N GLU A 544 4.42 -32.90 19.19
CA GLU A 544 4.17 -32.20 20.44
C GLU A 544 5.50 -31.62 21.00
N PRO A 545 5.54 -30.34 21.41
CA PRO A 545 6.72 -29.77 22.04
C PRO A 545 6.97 -30.46 23.38
N GLU A 546 8.24 -30.75 23.69
CA GLU A 546 8.61 -31.45 24.93
C GLU A 546 8.46 -30.53 26.15
N LEU A 547 7.22 -30.47 26.67
CA LEU A 547 6.61 -29.58 27.66
C LEU A 547 7.33 -29.38 29.02
N GLY A 548 8.57 -29.86 29.20
CA GLY A 548 9.33 -29.79 30.45
C GLY A 548 10.50 -28.78 30.49
N THR A 549 10.95 -28.22 29.36
CA THR A 549 12.25 -27.53 29.27
C THR A 549 12.28 -26.10 29.82
N SER A 550 11.16 -25.39 29.85
CA SER A 550 11.12 -23.93 30.05
C SER A 550 11.50 -23.43 31.46
N LYS A 551 11.43 -24.26 32.51
CA LYS A 551 11.55 -23.80 33.92
C LYS A 551 12.89 -24.02 34.63
N CYS A 552 13.90 -24.60 33.99
CA CYS A 552 15.21 -24.85 34.61
C CYS A 552 16.41 -24.43 33.74
N PHE A 553 16.60 -23.12 33.54
CA PHE A 553 17.85 -22.56 33.01
C PHE A 553 18.95 -22.50 34.09
N GLY A 554 19.42 -23.69 34.50
CA GLY A 554 20.65 -23.81 35.30
C GLY A 554 21.91 -23.49 34.46
N SER A 555 22.96 -23.00 35.11
CA SER A 555 24.19 -22.48 34.49
C SER A 555 25.13 -23.53 33.85
N THR A 556 24.60 -24.68 33.43
CA THR A 556 25.36 -25.67 32.66
C THR A 556 25.66 -25.10 31.28
N GLY A 557 26.95 -24.93 30.93
CA GLY A 557 27.42 -24.36 29.65
C GLY A 557 27.19 -25.24 28.41
N SER A 558 26.03 -25.88 28.34
CA SER A 558 25.53 -26.70 27.23
C SER A 558 24.59 -25.87 26.37
N THR A 559 24.66 -25.99 25.04
CA THR A 559 23.81 -25.21 24.12
C THR A 559 22.36 -25.69 24.17
N MET A 560 21.39 -24.87 23.73
CA MET A 560 19.99 -25.30 23.64
C MET A 560 19.85 -26.58 22.79
N LEU A 561 20.52 -26.60 21.63
CA LEU A 561 20.56 -27.75 20.73
C LEU A 561 21.12 -29.01 21.42
N GLU A 562 22.23 -28.90 22.17
CA GLU A 562 22.80 -30.04 22.89
C GLU A 562 21.84 -30.58 23.96
N ARG A 563 21.08 -29.70 24.64
CA ARG A 563 20.06 -30.11 25.62
C ARG A 563 18.89 -30.84 24.96
N LEU A 564 18.31 -30.28 23.89
CA LEU A 564 17.17 -30.86 23.17
C LEU A 564 17.53 -32.20 22.51
N MET A 565 18.72 -32.30 21.92
CA MET A 565 19.18 -33.50 21.22
C MET A 565 19.83 -34.54 22.15
N LYS A 566 19.90 -34.28 23.46
CA LYS A 566 20.54 -35.17 24.43
C LYS A 566 19.84 -36.53 24.51
N GLY A 567 20.52 -37.57 24.02
CA GLY A 567 20.00 -38.94 24.04
C GLY A 567 19.03 -39.28 22.91
N LYS A 568 18.66 -38.30 22.08
CA LYS A 568 17.92 -38.52 20.83
C LYS A 568 18.77 -39.34 19.87
N LYS A 569 18.11 -40.16 19.04
CA LYS A 569 18.74 -41.00 18.01
C LYS A 569 17.81 -41.10 16.81
N THR A 570 18.37 -41.11 15.62
CA THR A 570 17.66 -41.42 14.39
C THR A 570 17.20 -42.87 14.39
N ASP A 571 15.93 -43.14 14.06
CA ASP A 571 15.50 -44.51 13.74
C ASP A 571 15.97 -44.86 12.33
N TRP A 572 17.19 -45.41 12.26
CA TRP A 572 17.80 -45.87 11.01
C TRP A 572 17.02 -46.98 10.30
N THR A 573 16.09 -47.67 10.98
CA THR A 573 15.22 -48.67 10.35
C THR A 573 14.15 -47.97 9.53
N ARG A 574 13.47 -46.98 10.13
CA ARG A 574 12.47 -46.14 9.45
C ARG A 574 13.12 -45.29 8.36
N ALA A 575 14.27 -44.67 8.63
CA ALA A 575 14.99 -43.84 7.67
C ALA A 575 15.40 -44.64 6.42
N ARG A 576 15.95 -45.85 6.59
CA ARG A 576 16.28 -46.73 5.45
C ARG A 576 15.05 -47.29 4.75
N ARG A 577 13.96 -47.61 5.47
CA ARG A 577 12.68 -47.99 4.83
C ARG A 577 12.16 -46.88 3.93
N ALA A 578 12.18 -45.63 4.40
CA ALA A 578 11.80 -44.48 3.59
C ALA A 578 12.68 -44.29 2.35
N ALA A 579 14.00 -44.39 2.48
CA ALA A 579 14.92 -44.24 1.36
C ALA A 579 14.82 -45.39 0.33
N SER A 580 14.78 -46.65 0.78
CA SER A 580 14.69 -47.84 -0.09
C SER A 580 13.33 -47.96 -0.80
N ARG A 581 12.22 -47.72 -0.08
CA ARG A 581 10.86 -47.87 -0.65
C ARG A 581 10.35 -46.62 -1.37
N ILE A 582 11.10 -45.52 -1.46
CA ILE A 582 10.59 -44.25 -2.04
C ILE A 582 9.98 -44.40 -3.44
N ARG A 583 10.50 -45.34 -4.25
CA ARG A 583 10.02 -45.68 -5.61
C ARG A 583 9.01 -46.84 -5.67
N ASP A 584 8.73 -47.54 -4.57
CA ASP A 584 7.77 -48.65 -4.52
C ASP A 584 6.35 -48.14 -4.73
N LYS A 585 5.65 -48.66 -5.75
CA LYS A 585 4.27 -48.28 -6.07
C LYS A 585 3.32 -48.45 -4.88
N ASN A 586 3.57 -49.44 -4.02
CA ASN A 586 2.76 -49.75 -2.84
C ASN A 586 3.23 -49.02 -1.57
N TYR A 587 4.24 -48.16 -1.66
CA TYR A 587 4.65 -47.30 -0.56
C TYR A 587 4.00 -45.93 -0.74
N THR A 588 3.08 -45.61 0.17
CA THR A 588 2.22 -44.42 0.07
C THR A 588 2.92 -43.17 0.65
N CYS A 589 2.47 -41.98 0.23
CA CYS A 589 2.97 -40.72 0.80
C CYS A 589 2.68 -40.62 2.32
N ARG A 590 1.60 -41.26 2.79
CA ARG A 590 1.29 -41.39 4.21
C ARG A 590 2.30 -42.26 4.96
N GLU A 591 2.61 -43.46 4.46
CA GLU A 591 3.67 -44.29 5.09
C GLU A 591 5.02 -43.57 5.06
N PHE A 592 5.32 -42.82 4.00
CA PHE A 592 6.50 -41.99 3.91
C PHE A 592 6.53 -40.91 5.01
N PHE A 593 5.43 -40.17 5.20
CA PHE A 593 5.30 -39.21 6.32
C PHE A 593 5.52 -39.87 7.69
N GLU A 594 4.85 -41.01 7.93
CA GLU A 594 4.97 -41.76 9.19
C GLU A 594 6.40 -42.30 9.42
N ASP A 595 7.11 -42.70 8.35
CA ASP A 595 8.49 -43.16 8.46
C ASP A 595 9.49 -42.00 8.65
N VAL A 596 9.37 -40.86 7.95
CA VAL A 596 10.32 -39.73 8.12
C VAL A 596 10.13 -39.01 9.45
N THR A 597 8.89 -38.83 9.93
CA THR A 597 8.63 -38.19 11.23
C THR A 597 9.08 -39.05 12.40
N ALA A 598 9.00 -40.39 12.29
CA ALA A 598 9.57 -41.30 13.26
C ALA A 598 11.10 -41.43 13.14
N ALA A 599 11.67 -41.25 11.95
CA ALA A 599 13.10 -41.39 11.69
C ALA A 599 13.94 -40.24 12.26
N PHE A 600 13.52 -38.99 12.05
CA PHE A 600 14.37 -37.80 12.26
C PHE A 600 13.96 -37.00 13.50
N PRO A 601 14.61 -37.21 14.67
CA PRO A 601 14.30 -36.45 15.89
C PRO A 601 14.56 -34.95 15.74
N GLU A 602 15.36 -34.53 14.76
CA GLU A 602 15.63 -33.11 14.47
C GLU A 602 14.36 -32.33 14.06
N LEU A 603 13.32 -33.02 13.54
CA LEU A 603 12.04 -32.39 13.19
C LEU A 603 11.29 -31.78 14.39
N THR A 604 11.59 -32.21 15.63
CA THR A 604 10.98 -31.59 16.83
C THR A 604 11.60 -30.24 17.19
N LEU A 605 12.75 -29.88 16.60
CA LEU A 605 13.47 -28.63 16.89
C LEU A 605 12.74 -27.39 16.34
N TYR A 606 11.89 -27.57 15.33
CA TYR A 606 11.11 -26.50 14.73
C TYR A 606 10.02 -25.98 15.69
N VAL A 607 9.32 -26.87 16.40
CA VAL A 607 8.10 -26.55 17.16
C VAL A 607 8.37 -25.79 18.49
N ASP A 608 9.57 -25.90 19.08
CA ASP A 608 9.95 -25.23 20.35
C ASP A 608 10.31 -23.73 20.18
N THR A 609 9.82 -23.09 19.11
CA THR A 609 10.33 -21.81 18.61
C THR A 609 9.18 -20.82 18.34
N GLU A 610 9.17 -19.72 19.10
CA GLU A 610 8.10 -18.71 19.07
C GLU A 610 8.24 -17.78 17.86
N GLU A 611 9.47 -17.42 17.52
CA GLU A 611 9.84 -16.60 16.35
C GLU A 611 11.11 -17.15 15.71
N THR A 612 11.17 -17.11 14.38
CA THR A 612 12.34 -17.52 13.57
C THR A 612 12.91 -16.32 12.82
N SER A 613 14.16 -16.42 12.34
CA SER A 613 14.83 -15.36 11.57
C SER A 613 14.17 -15.05 10.22
N SER A 614 13.22 -15.88 9.76
CA SER A 614 12.43 -15.64 8.54
C SER A 614 11.11 -14.89 8.82
N GLY A 615 10.82 -14.55 10.08
CA GLY A 615 9.55 -13.96 10.52
C GLY A 615 8.39 -14.96 10.62
N ARG A 616 8.62 -16.25 10.33
CA ARG A 616 7.60 -17.32 10.41
C ARG A 616 7.57 -17.96 11.80
N THR A 617 6.46 -18.62 12.13
CA THR A 617 6.37 -19.45 13.34
C THR A 617 7.18 -20.74 13.18
N GLY A 618 7.57 -21.36 14.30
CA GLY A 618 8.23 -22.66 14.27
C GLY A 618 7.41 -23.78 13.63
N ASP A 619 6.07 -23.73 13.76
CA ASP A 619 5.16 -24.66 13.09
C ASP A 619 5.14 -24.44 11.58
N ASP A 620 5.18 -23.20 11.09
CA ASP A 620 5.24 -22.94 9.63
C ASP A 620 6.53 -23.47 9.00
N GLU A 621 7.70 -23.25 9.62
CA GLU A 621 8.95 -23.83 9.10
C GLU A 621 8.97 -25.37 9.21
N TYR A 622 8.24 -25.96 10.18
CA TYR A 622 7.97 -27.40 10.21
C TYR A 622 7.09 -27.84 9.01
N GLN A 623 5.96 -27.15 8.76
CA GLN A 623 5.09 -27.46 7.62
C GLN A 623 5.86 -27.39 6.29
N ARG A 624 6.69 -26.36 6.10
CA ARG A 624 7.55 -26.19 4.92
C ARG A 624 8.58 -27.30 4.77
N THR A 625 9.23 -27.68 5.88
CA THR A 625 10.20 -28.79 5.90
C THR A 625 9.54 -30.12 5.50
N ILE A 626 8.31 -30.38 5.95
CA ILE A 626 7.53 -31.56 5.53
C ILE A 626 7.07 -31.44 4.06
N GLY A 627 6.65 -30.26 3.62
CA GLY A 627 6.36 -29.96 2.21
C GLY A 627 7.54 -30.29 1.31
N ALA A 628 8.76 -29.91 1.71
CA ALA A 628 9.99 -30.22 0.98
C ALA A 628 10.28 -31.73 0.93
N MET A 629 9.99 -32.48 2.01
CA MET A 629 10.07 -33.94 2.00
C MET A 629 9.03 -34.57 1.06
N PHE A 630 7.82 -34.02 0.97
CA PHE A 630 6.80 -34.48 0.01
C PHE A 630 7.19 -34.17 -1.43
N ALA A 631 7.67 -32.96 -1.71
CA ALA A 631 8.24 -32.57 -2.99
C ALA A 631 9.34 -33.57 -3.41
N PHE A 632 10.29 -33.87 -2.53
CA PHE A 632 11.34 -34.86 -2.79
C PHE A 632 10.78 -36.28 -3.07
N TYR A 633 9.84 -36.75 -2.25
CA TYR A 633 9.16 -38.04 -2.46
C TYR A 633 8.46 -38.11 -3.83
N TRP A 634 7.80 -37.04 -4.27
CA TRP A 634 7.15 -36.97 -5.59
C TRP A 634 8.15 -36.92 -6.74
N LEU A 635 9.26 -36.19 -6.61
CA LEU A 635 10.31 -36.13 -7.65
C LEU A 635 11.03 -37.47 -7.85
N MET A 636 11.21 -38.25 -6.78
CA MET A 636 11.71 -39.64 -6.90
C MET A 636 10.71 -40.58 -7.59
N ARG A 637 9.47 -40.12 -7.84
CA ARG A 637 8.35 -40.88 -8.39
C ARG A 637 7.78 -40.31 -9.69
N LEU A 638 8.52 -39.48 -10.44
CA LEU A 638 8.07 -38.92 -11.74
C LEU A 638 7.60 -40.00 -12.75
N HIS A 639 8.16 -41.21 -12.70
CA HIS A 639 7.73 -42.39 -13.48
C HIS A 639 6.38 -43.03 -13.05
N LEU A 640 5.73 -42.51 -12.01
CA LEU A 640 4.47 -42.99 -11.45
C LEU A 640 3.45 -41.83 -11.38
N ASP A 641 3.06 -41.45 -10.17
CA ASP A 641 2.11 -40.39 -9.81
C ASP A 641 2.81 -39.08 -9.41
N GLY A 642 4.15 -39.05 -9.44
CA GLY A 642 4.96 -37.96 -8.88
C GLY A 642 4.63 -36.57 -9.41
N SER A 643 4.62 -36.37 -10.74
CA SER A 643 4.35 -35.04 -11.32
C SER A 643 2.95 -34.52 -10.96
N GLN A 644 1.95 -35.40 -10.96
CA GLN A 644 0.57 -35.04 -10.59
C GLN A 644 0.48 -34.66 -9.11
N CYS A 645 1.04 -35.49 -8.21
CA CYS A 645 1.04 -35.19 -6.78
C CYS A 645 1.82 -33.91 -6.45
N PHE A 646 2.91 -33.63 -7.17
CA PHE A 646 3.69 -32.40 -7.05
C PHE A 646 2.88 -31.15 -7.41
N CYS A 647 2.10 -31.18 -8.50
CA CYS A 647 1.32 -30.01 -8.94
C CYS A 647 0.01 -29.84 -8.16
N TYR A 648 -0.72 -30.93 -7.90
CA TYR A 648 -2.08 -30.86 -7.36
C TYR A 648 -2.15 -31.11 -5.84
N GLY A 649 -1.10 -31.66 -5.23
CA GLY A 649 -1.07 -32.03 -3.82
C GLY A 649 -2.00 -33.21 -3.47
N LEU A 650 -2.26 -33.38 -2.18
CA LEU A 650 -3.03 -34.52 -1.65
C LEU A 650 -4.29 -34.07 -0.89
N GLY A 651 -5.40 -34.78 -1.14
CA GLY A 651 -6.63 -34.68 -0.37
C GLY A 651 -6.46 -35.17 1.08
N GLN A 652 -7.48 -34.93 1.93
CA GLN A 652 -7.47 -35.30 3.35
C GLN A 652 -7.26 -36.82 3.59
N ASP A 653 -7.66 -37.64 2.62
CA ASP A 653 -7.52 -39.09 2.56
C ASP A 653 -6.13 -39.56 2.12
N TRP A 654 -5.18 -38.64 1.88
CA TRP A 654 -3.84 -38.88 1.32
C TRP A 654 -3.81 -39.40 -0.12
N ASN A 655 -4.93 -39.31 -0.85
CA ASN A 655 -4.95 -39.55 -2.30
C ASN A 655 -4.66 -38.26 -3.07
N LEU A 656 -4.31 -38.39 -4.36
CA LEU A 656 -4.16 -37.26 -5.29
C LEU A 656 -5.40 -36.33 -5.23
N LYS A 657 -5.20 -35.02 -5.00
CA LYS A 657 -6.29 -34.02 -5.05
C LYS A 657 -6.95 -34.11 -6.42
N ARG A 658 -8.27 -34.33 -6.46
CA ARG A 658 -9.05 -34.35 -7.72
C ARG A 658 -9.54 -32.95 -8.03
N ARG A 659 -9.77 -32.65 -9.32
CA ARG A 659 -10.37 -31.39 -9.75
C ARG A 659 -11.68 -31.14 -8.98
N PRO A 660 -11.87 -29.97 -8.35
CA PRO A 660 -13.08 -29.63 -7.63
C PRO A 660 -14.33 -29.79 -8.51
N GLY A 661 -15.32 -30.54 -8.02
CA GLY A 661 -16.57 -30.81 -8.76
C GLY A 661 -17.65 -29.74 -8.59
N GLY A 662 -17.32 -28.55 -8.09
CA GLY A 662 -18.28 -27.54 -7.63
C GLY A 662 -17.87 -26.10 -7.96
N HIS A 663 -18.84 -25.19 -7.94
CA HIS A 663 -18.78 -23.84 -8.53
C HIS A 663 -17.98 -22.78 -7.75
N CYS A 664 -16.96 -23.14 -6.96
CA CYS A 664 -16.09 -22.15 -6.36
C CYS A 664 -15.14 -21.59 -7.44
N ARG A 665 -15.24 -20.29 -7.73
CA ARG A 665 -14.46 -19.64 -8.80
C ARG A 665 -12.96 -19.58 -8.47
N GLU A 666 -12.64 -19.39 -7.19
CA GLU A 666 -11.26 -19.34 -6.68
C GLU A 666 -10.57 -20.71 -6.81
N ASP A 667 -11.24 -21.78 -6.39
CA ASP A 667 -10.77 -23.17 -6.56
C ASP A 667 -10.49 -23.52 -8.03
N SER A 668 -11.25 -22.97 -8.99
CA SER A 668 -11.02 -23.20 -10.42
C SER A 668 -9.77 -22.48 -10.91
N ALA A 669 -9.55 -21.23 -10.48
CA ALA A 669 -8.37 -20.46 -10.87
C ALA A 669 -7.07 -21.05 -10.30
N GLU A 670 -7.07 -21.48 -9.02
CA GLU A 670 -5.94 -22.21 -8.42
C GLU A 670 -5.65 -23.51 -9.18
N TRP A 671 -6.71 -24.26 -9.52
CA TRP A 671 -6.58 -25.51 -10.28
C TRP A 671 -6.03 -25.27 -11.69
N GLU A 672 -6.52 -24.26 -12.39
CA GLU A 672 -6.06 -23.90 -13.74
C GLU A 672 -4.58 -23.49 -13.76
N GLY A 673 -4.11 -22.75 -12.74
CA GLY A 673 -2.68 -22.46 -12.58
C GLY A 673 -1.83 -23.71 -12.34
N ARG A 674 -2.27 -24.62 -11.47
CA ARG A 674 -1.60 -25.91 -11.21
C ARG A 674 -1.58 -26.83 -12.45
N GLU A 675 -2.67 -26.84 -13.23
CA GLU A 675 -2.80 -27.62 -14.47
C GLU A 675 -1.90 -27.05 -15.58
N ALA A 676 -1.82 -25.72 -15.73
CA ALA A 676 -0.90 -25.06 -16.64
C ALA A 676 0.56 -25.39 -16.31
N PHE A 677 0.97 -25.25 -15.05
CA PHE A 677 2.31 -25.64 -14.60
C PHE A 677 2.59 -27.13 -14.83
N HIS A 678 1.61 -28.03 -14.59
CA HIS A 678 1.78 -29.46 -14.87
C HIS A 678 2.02 -29.76 -16.36
N GLY A 679 1.35 -29.04 -17.25
CA GLY A 679 1.49 -29.18 -18.70
C GLY A 679 2.75 -28.51 -19.29
N GLU A 680 3.24 -27.42 -18.68
CA GLU A 680 4.36 -26.63 -19.18
C GLU A 680 5.73 -26.99 -18.57
N ALA A 681 5.75 -27.62 -17.39
CA ALA A 681 6.99 -27.98 -16.71
C ALA A 681 7.85 -28.99 -17.49
N ASP A 682 9.15 -28.71 -17.59
CA ASP A 682 10.14 -29.64 -18.17
C ASP A 682 10.49 -30.76 -17.16
N TRP A 683 9.56 -31.71 -17.05
CA TRP A 683 9.70 -32.90 -16.19
C TRP A 683 10.94 -33.73 -16.51
N GLU A 684 11.42 -33.71 -17.76
CA GLU A 684 12.62 -34.45 -18.17
C GLU A 684 13.89 -33.75 -17.69
N ALA A 685 13.96 -32.41 -17.74
CA ALA A 685 15.05 -31.67 -17.11
C ALA A 685 15.08 -31.86 -15.58
N ILE A 686 13.92 -31.88 -14.91
CA ILE A 686 13.82 -32.16 -13.47
C ILE A 686 14.27 -33.60 -13.18
N ARG A 687 13.84 -34.59 -13.97
CA ARG A 687 14.31 -35.98 -13.87
C ARG A 687 15.83 -36.06 -14.07
N LEU A 688 16.37 -35.42 -15.09
CA LEU A 688 17.81 -35.39 -15.37
C LEU A 688 18.60 -34.72 -14.24
N LEU A 689 18.06 -33.71 -13.56
CA LEU A 689 18.67 -33.12 -12.37
C LEU A 689 18.80 -34.15 -11.23
N THR A 690 17.76 -34.95 -10.96
CA THR A 690 17.83 -36.03 -9.95
C THR A 690 18.80 -37.16 -10.33
N VAL A 691 18.96 -37.44 -11.63
CA VAL A 691 19.99 -38.36 -12.14
C VAL A 691 21.39 -37.78 -11.92
N ASN A 692 21.61 -36.52 -12.30
CA ASN A 692 22.89 -35.82 -12.13
C ASN A 692 23.30 -35.70 -10.66
N ALA A 693 22.35 -35.55 -9.73
CA ALA A 693 22.56 -35.56 -8.28
C ALA A 693 23.03 -36.91 -7.73
N GLY A 694 22.99 -37.97 -8.54
CA GLY A 694 23.25 -39.35 -8.15
C GLY A 694 22.11 -39.98 -7.35
N LEU A 695 20.92 -39.37 -7.33
CA LEU A 695 19.75 -39.92 -6.64
C LEU A 695 19.12 -41.03 -7.49
N LEU A 696 18.83 -40.74 -8.77
CA LEU A 696 18.36 -41.73 -9.73
C LEU A 696 19.51 -42.25 -10.60
N LEU A 697 19.45 -43.52 -11.00
CA LEU A 697 20.44 -44.13 -11.88
C LEU A 697 19.98 -44.06 -13.35
N GLU A 698 20.93 -43.91 -14.27
CA GLU A 698 20.63 -43.91 -15.71
C GLU A 698 20.22 -45.31 -16.19
N GLU A 699 19.11 -45.39 -16.93
CA GLU A 699 18.65 -46.63 -17.55
C GLU A 699 19.71 -47.21 -18.50
N GLY A 700 20.30 -48.34 -18.11
CA GLY A 700 21.36 -49.01 -18.88
C GLY A 700 22.77 -48.93 -18.28
N THR A 701 23.00 -48.11 -17.25
CA THR A 701 24.30 -48.06 -16.53
C THR A 701 24.51 -49.16 -15.49
N CYS A 702 23.61 -50.16 -15.44
CA CYS A 702 23.73 -51.34 -14.59
C CYS A 702 25.09 -52.02 -14.77
N THR A 703 25.99 -51.83 -13.80
CA THR A 703 27.36 -52.37 -13.92
C THR A 703 27.30 -53.90 -14.05
N PRO A 704 28.03 -54.51 -15.01
CA PRO A 704 27.82 -55.91 -15.40
C PRO A 704 28.40 -56.94 -14.42
N LYS A 705 28.42 -56.64 -13.11
CA LYS A 705 29.05 -57.46 -12.06
C LYS A 705 28.10 -58.43 -11.34
N ALA A 706 26.81 -58.46 -11.68
CA ALA A 706 25.86 -59.43 -11.11
C ALA A 706 24.93 -60.05 -12.17
N SER A 707 24.76 -61.38 -12.06
CA SER A 707 23.81 -62.24 -12.79
C SER A 707 23.98 -62.46 -14.31
N ARG A 708 24.54 -63.62 -14.66
CA ARG A 708 24.42 -64.27 -15.99
C ARG A 708 23.08 -65.04 -16.12
N VAL A 709 21.92 -64.41 -15.92
CA VAL A 709 20.62 -65.01 -16.30
C VAL A 709 19.61 -63.93 -16.72
N SER A 710 19.31 -63.83 -18.02
CA SER A 710 17.95 -63.53 -18.51
C SER A 710 17.88 -63.67 -20.03
N TRP A 711 17.03 -64.59 -20.49
CA TRP A 711 16.48 -64.65 -21.86
C TRP A 711 14.95 -64.43 -21.83
N LEU A 712 14.42 -63.80 -20.78
CA LEU A 712 12.98 -63.63 -20.58
C LEU A 712 12.43 -62.37 -21.28
N PRO A 713 11.14 -62.36 -21.67
CA PRO A 713 10.54 -61.26 -22.43
C PRO A 713 10.53 -59.93 -21.66
N ARG A 714 10.85 -58.85 -22.37
CA ARG A 714 11.08 -57.51 -21.82
C ARG A 714 9.77 -56.70 -21.69
N SER A 715 8.75 -57.27 -21.03
CA SER A 715 7.39 -56.71 -20.96
C SER A 715 6.97 -56.11 -19.62
N GLU A 716 7.86 -56.06 -18.62
CA GLU A 716 7.65 -55.26 -17.41
C GLU A 716 8.45 -53.97 -17.51
N VAL A 717 7.78 -52.85 -17.20
CA VAL A 717 8.36 -51.51 -17.16
C VAL A 717 9.57 -51.55 -16.23
N SER A 718 10.76 -51.21 -16.75
CA SER A 718 11.98 -51.21 -15.96
C SER A 718 11.83 -50.22 -14.82
N SER A 719 11.72 -50.73 -13.59
CA SER A 719 11.80 -49.93 -12.38
C SER A 719 13.20 -49.31 -12.31
N GLN A 720 13.33 -48.08 -12.81
CA GLN A 720 14.58 -47.34 -12.79
C GLN A 720 15.09 -47.30 -11.34
N SER A 721 16.33 -47.74 -11.14
CA SER A 721 16.93 -47.82 -9.80
C SER A 721 17.37 -46.46 -9.28
N HIS A 722 17.61 -46.39 -7.97
CA HIS A 722 18.08 -45.20 -7.26
C HIS A 722 19.17 -45.58 -6.24
N ASP A 723 19.93 -44.59 -5.77
CA ASP A 723 20.92 -44.76 -4.71
C ASP A 723 20.26 -44.50 -3.34
N GLU A 724 20.13 -45.56 -2.53
CA GLU A 724 19.47 -45.50 -1.22
C GLU A 724 20.21 -44.62 -0.22
N GLU A 725 21.55 -44.65 -0.19
CA GLU A 725 22.35 -43.86 0.75
C GLU A 725 22.38 -42.37 0.34
N ARG A 726 22.33 -42.07 -0.97
CA ARG A 726 22.15 -40.71 -1.48
C ARG A 726 20.76 -40.16 -1.18
N THR A 727 19.74 -41.00 -1.30
CA THR A 727 18.34 -40.66 -0.96
C THR A 727 18.21 -40.40 0.54
N LEU A 728 18.81 -41.25 1.37
CA LEU A 728 18.86 -41.10 2.82
C LEU A 728 19.60 -39.82 3.25
N ALA A 729 20.66 -39.44 2.53
CA ALA A 729 21.36 -38.17 2.73
C ALA A 729 20.49 -36.96 2.42
N MET A 730 19.66 -37.01 1.37
CA MET A 730 18.72 -35.92 1.07
C MET A 730 17.69 -35.76 2.19
N LEU A 731 17.06 -36.87 2.62
CA LEU A 731 16.07 -36.84 3.71
C LEU A 731 16.65 -36.29 5.02
N ALA A 732 17.88 -36.69 5.37
CA ALA A 732 18.60 -36.18 6.53
C ALA A 732 19.01 -34.71 6.39
N LEU A 733 19.31 -34.23 5.18
CA LEU A 733 19.57 -32.81 4.93
C LEU A 733 18.28 -31.99 5.09
N THR A 734 17.20 -32.38 4.44
CA THR A 734 15.92 -31.67 4.52
C THR A 734 15.45 -31.55 5.98
N SER A 735 15.62 -32.59 6.80
CA SER A 735 15.23 -32.57 8.23
C SER A 735 16.05 -31.64 9.14
N ILE A 736 17.20 -31.11 8.67
CA ILE A 736 18.10 -30.27 9.48
C ILE A 736 18.42 -28.91 8.87
N HIS A 737 18.14 -28.68 7.59
CA HIS A 737 18.65 -27.50 6.87
C HIS A 737 18.22 -26.16 7.52
N ASP A 738 16.97 -26.10 7.97
CA ASP A 738 16.34 -24.86 8.43
C ASP A 738 16.25 -24.70 9.96
N ILE A 739 16.67 -25.69 10.75
CA ILE A 739 16.55 -25.64 12.23
C ILE A 739 17.28 -24.42 12.82
N MET A 740 18.31 -23.90 12.14
CA MET A 740 19.09 -22.74 12.59
C MET A 740 18.40 -21.40 12.33
N LYS A 741 17.25 -21.36 11.66
CA LYS A 741 16.39 -20.16 11.64
C LYS A 741 15.83 -19.84 13.04
N SER A 742 15.82 -20.81 13.96
CA SER A 742 15.54 -20.56 15.36
C SER A 742 16.70 -19.85 16.05
N ALA A 743 16.50 -18.60 16.46
CA ALA A 743 17.49 -17.82 17.21
C ALA A 743 17.93 -18.52 18.52
N LYS A 744 17.07 -19.38 19.11
CA LYS A 744 17.36 -20.15 20.31
C LYS A 744 18.36 -21.30 20.07
N LEU A 745 18.54 -21.75 18.82
CA LEU A 745 19.37 -22.90 18.45
C LEU A 745 20.75 -22.51 17.89
N LEU A 746 20.96 -21.23 17.57
CA LEU A 746 22.21 -20.70 17.02
C LEU A 746 23.43 -21.06 17.89
N PRO A 747 24.52 -21.58 17.30
CA PRO A 747 25.70 -22.01 18.04
C PRO A 747 26.60 -20.83 18.41
N THR A 748 27.26 -20.95 19.57
CA THR A 748 28.40 -20.12 19.94
C THR A 748 29.70 -20.80 19.52
N VAL A 749 30.63 -20.05 18.92
CA VAL A 749 31.92 -20.57 18.47
C VAL A 749 32.76 -21.03 19.66
N SER A 750 32.90 -22.35 19.78
CA SER A 750 33.67 -23.02 20.82
C SER A 750 35.13 -23.28 20.41
N LYS A 751 36.05 -23.20 21.39
CA LYS A 751 37.47 -23.63 21.37
C LYS A 751 38.44 -22.93 20.42
N LYS A 752 38.08 -22.67 19.16
CA LYS A 752 38.94 -22.04 18.15
C LYS A 752 38.11 -21.14 17.22
N PRO A 753 38.66 -20.00 16.73
CA PRO A 753 38.01 -19.20 15.70
C PRO A 753 37.64 -20.03 14.47
N TRP A 754 36.57 -19.62 13.77
CA TRP A 754 36.04 -20.33 12.61
C TRP A 754 35.46 -19.33 11.60
N ARG A 755 35.96 -19.37 10.36
CA ARG A 755 35.50 -18.54 9.22
C ARG A 755 35.31 -17.04 9.53
N GLY A 756 36.20 -16.47 10.35
CA GLY A 756 36.18 -15.06 10.77
C GLY A 756 35.64 -14.84 12.18
N PHE A 757 34.72 -15.70 12.64
CA PHE A 757 34.12 -15.61 13.98
C PHE A 757 35.12 -16.03 15.08
N GLN A 758 35.15 -15.28 16.17
CA GLN A 758 36.00 -15.51 17.35
C GLN A 758 35.34 -16.45 18.36
N VAL A 759 36.15 -17.01 19.26
CA VAL A 759 35.64 -17.88 20.34
C VAL A 759 34.75 -17.08 21.28
N GLY A 760 33.50 -17.53 21.46
CA GLY A 760 32.47 -16.85 22.25
C GLY A 760 31.46 -16.04 21.43
N GLU A 761 31.68 -15.86 20.12
CA GLU A 761 30.70 -15.20 19.24
C GLU A 761 29.56 -16.15 18.84
N ILE A 762 28.36 -15.60 18.69
CA ILE A 762 27.18 -16.30 18.16
C ILE A 762 27.18 -16.15 16.63
N ILE A 763 26.97 -17.24 15.92
CA ILE A 763 26.80 -17.21 14.46
C ILE A 763 25.33 -16.92 14.19
N HIS A 764 25.01 -15.71 13.71
CA HIS A 764 23.63 -15.27 13.45
C HIS A 764 23.08 -15.68 12.08
N ASP A 765 23.96 -15.96 11.13
CA ASP A 765 23.61 -16.49 9.81
C ASP A 765 23.29 -18.00 9.94
N HIS A 766 22.11 -18.41 9.47
CA HIS A 766 21.58 -19.75 9.74
C HIS A 766 22.31 -20.86 8.96
N ASP A 767 22.72 -20.60 7.71
CA ASP A 767 23.52 -21.51 6.90
C ASP A 767 24.90 -21.72 7.56
N LEU A 768 25.58 -20.64 7.95
CA LEU A 768 26.87 -20.69 8.63
C LEU A 768 26.76 -21.31 10.03
N ALA A 769 25.64 -21.10 10.74
CA ALA A 769 25.36 -21.75 12.01
C ALA A 769 25.23 -23.27 11.85
N LEU A 770 24.49 -23.73 10.84
CA LEU A 770 24.34 -25.17 10.56
C LEU A 770 25.69 -25.76 10.15
N ALA A 771 26.39 -25.12 9.21
CA ALA A 771 27.75 -25.49 8.81
C ALA A 771 28.71 -25.65 9.98
N TYR A 772 28.68 -24.73 10.96
CA TYR A 772 29.49 -24.83 12.18
C TYR A 772 29.17 -26.10 12.98
N VAL A 773 27.89 -26.43 13.16
CA VAL A 773 27.47 -27.65 13.87
C VAL A 773 27.88 -28.90 13.09
N LEU A 774 27.68 -28.94 11.78
CA LEU A 774 28.08 -30.05 10.91
C LEU A 774 29.60 -30.30 10.93
N GLU A 775 30.44 -29.26 10.98
CA GLU A 775 31.91 -29.39 11.06
C GLU A 775 32.43 -29.70 12.46
N ARG A 776 31.91 -29.01 13.50
CA ARG A 776 32.53 -29.00 14.84
C ARG A 776 31.82 -29.89 15.84
N GLN A 777 30.52 -30.07 15.69
CA GLN A 777 29.65 -30.74 16.66
C GLN A 777 28.66 -31.72 15.99
N PRO A 778 29.10 -32.55 15.01
CA PRO A 778 28.19 -33.35 14.19
C PRO A 778 27.30 -34.30 15.01
N LYS A 779 27.79 -34.74 16.18
CA LYS A 779 27.05 -35.62 17.11
C LYS A 779 25.77 -35.01 17.70
N LEU A 780 25.56 -33.70 17.57
CA LEU A 780 24.31 -33.05 18.00
C LEU A 780 23.15 -33.29 17.02
N LEU A 781 23.46 -33.62 15.76
CA LEU A 781 22.49 -33.94 14.71
C LEU A 781 22.66 -35.43 14.36
N PRO A 782 22.05 -36.37 15.12
CA PRO A 782 22.24 -37.79 14.94
C PRO A 782 21.95 -38.29 13.51
N SER A 783 21.03 -37.66 12.76
CA SER A 783 20.73 -38.00 11.37
C SER A 783 21.95 -37.80 10.48
N TYR A 784 22.59 -36.64 10.54
CA TYR A 784 23.84 -36.36 9.85
C TYR A 784 25.02 -37.20 10.38
N ALA A 785 25.12 -37.34 11.70
CA ALA A 785 26.26 -38.00 12.35
C ALA A 785 26.45 -39.47 11.92
N GLY A 786 25.35 -40.19 11.68
CA GLY A 786 25.35 -41.61 11.33
C GLY A 786 25.42 -41.93 9.84
N LEU A 787 25.34 -40.93 8.94
CA LEU A 787 25.50 -41.14 7.50
C LEU A 787 26.91 -41.62 7.12
N PRO A 788 27.10 -42.28 5.96
CA PRO A 788 28.42 -42.54 5.39
C PRO A 788 29.23 -41.24 5.21
N LYS A 789 30.57 -41.32 5.33
CA LYS A 789 31.44 -40.13 5.27
C LYS A 789 31.38 -39.38 3.94
N GLU A 790 31.11 -40.07 2.84
CA GLU A 790 30.87 -39.45 1.54
C GLU A 790 29.61 -38.57 1.57
N GLN A 791 28.50 -39.09 2.07
CA GLN A 791 27.24 -38.34 2.17
C GLN A 791 27.32 -37.18 3.18
N GLN A 792 28.05 -37.37 4.30
CA GLN A 792 28.37 -36.26 5.20
C GLN A 792 29.13 -35.13 4.47
N ALA A 793 30.09 -35.47 3.60
CA ALA A 793 30.84 -34.49 2.83
C ALA A 793 29.95 -33.74 1.81
N SER A 794 29.00 -34.43 1.16
CA SER A 794 28.05 -33.81 0.23
C SER A 794 27.06 -32.86 0.91
N ILE A 795 26.54 -33.22 2.08
CA ILE A 795 25.70 -32.34 2.90
C ILE A 795 26.49 -31.12 3.36
N LEU A 796 27.69 -31.33 3.90
CA LEU A 796 28.56 -30.24 4.34
C LEU A 796 28.99 -29.33 3.18
N PHE A 797 29.16 -29.88 1.97
CA PHE A 797 29.42 -29.10 0.76
C PHE A 797 28.23 -28.17 0.46
N SER A 798 27.03 -28.75 0.36
CA SER A 798 25.78 -28.04 0.04
C SER A 798 25.47 -26.91 1.02
N GLN A 799 25.70 -27.15 2.31
CA GLN A 799 25.36 -26.22 3.41
C GLN A 799 26.49 -25.26 3.79
N SER A 800 27.74 -25.46 3.32
CA SER A 800 28.85 -24.63 3.80
C SER A 800 29.89 -24.22 2.77
N LYS A 801 30.11 -24.96 1.68
CA LYS A 801 31.28 -24.73 0.81
C LYS A 801 30.96 -24.01 -0.49
N MET A 802 29.69 -23.93 -0.87
CA MET A 802 29.31 -23.29 -2.13
C MET A 802 29.48 -21.77 -2.10
N GLU A 803 29.39 -21.13 -0.91
CA GLU A 803 29.38 -19.67 -0.72
C GLU A 803 28.51 -18.94 -1.75
N TYR A 804 27.36 -19.54 -2.05
CA TYR A 804 26.45 -19.20 -3.13
C TYR A 804 25.02 -19.32 -2.61
N ASN A 805 24.32 -18.19 -2.58
CA ASN A 805 22.92 -18.13 -2.22
C ASN A 805 22.09 -18.06 -3.51
N MET A 806 21.21 -19.04 -3.73
CA MET A 806 20.35 -19.07 -4.91
C MET A 806 19.22 -18.03 -4.84
N GLY A 807 18.71 -17.71 -3.65
CA GLY A 807 17.67 -16.69 -3.44
C GLY A 807 18.11 -15.35 -4.05
N TRP A 808 19.33 -14.90 -3.73
CA TRP A 808 19.92 -13.67 -4.31
C TRP A 808 20.01 -13.67 -5.84
N LEU A 809 20.07 -14.83 -6.51
CA LEU A 809 20.00 -14.90 -7.97
C LEU A 809 18.56 -14.76 -8.47
N VAL A 810 17.62 -15.48 -7.86
CA VAL A 810 16.21 -15.52 -8.27
C VAL A 810 15.50 -14.19 -7.99
N GLN A 811 15.83 -13.56 -6.87
CA GLN A 811 15.33 -12.25 -6.44
C GLN A 811 16.10 -11.08 -7.10
N ALA A 812 17.15 -11.37 -7.89
CA ALA A 812 18.05 -10.40 -8.51
C ALA A 812 18.75 -9.41 -7.55
N GLU A 813 18.79 -9.72 -6.24
CA GLU A 813 19.37 -8.88 -5.18
C GLU A 813 20.88 -8.65 -5.31
N ALA A 814 21.60 -9.54 -6.01
CA ALA A 814 23.03 -9.42 -6.22
C ALA A 814 23.42 -9.56 -7.71
N PRO A 815 24.36 -8.74 -8.22
CA PRO A 815 24.78 -8.82 -9.61
C PRO A 815 25.42 -10.20 -9.89
N PRO A 816 25.14 -10.86 -11.04
CA PRO A 816 25.63 -12.20 -11.35
C PRO A 816 27.14 -12.38 -11.19
N GLY A 817 27.93 -11.32 -11.46
CA GLY A 817 29.38 -11.34 -11.29
C GLY A 817 29.87 -11.49 -9.84
N ALA A 818 29.08 -11.09 -8.85
CA ALA A 818 29.38 -11.29 -7.43
C ALA A 818 29.02 -12.71 -6.99
N LEU A 819 27.79 -13.14 -7.29
CA LEU A 819 27.25 -14.47 -6.99
C LEU A 819 28.12 -15.60 -7.58
N PHE A 820 28.33 -15.55 -8.89
CA PHE A 820 29.00 -16.64 -9.59
C PHE A 820 30.52 -16.64 -9.39
N ARG A 821 31.16 -15.57 -8.89
CA ARG A 821 32.63 -15.56 -8.72
C ARG A 821 33.09 -16.62 -7.73
N LYS A 822 32.44 -16.72 -6.57
CA LYS A 822 32.78 -17.70 -5.52
C LYS A 822 32.42 -19.12 -5.97
N PHE A 823 31.17 -19.32 -6.41
CA PHE A 823 30.71 -20.61 -6.93
C PHE A 823 31.58 -21.14 -8.07
N ARG A 824 31.95 -20.29 -9.03
CA ARG A 824 32.85 -20.65 -10.14
C ARG A 824 34.24 -21.04 -9.65
N ASN A 825 34.78 -20.37 -8.62
CA ASN A 825 36.07 -20.76 -8.05
C ASN A 825 36.00 -22.16 -7.42
N VAL A 826 34.93 -22.47 -6.70
CA VAL A 826 34.66 -23.78 -6.06
C VAL A 826 34.46 -24.90 -7.09
N VAL A 827 33.86 -24.59 -8.24
CA VAL A 827 33.75 -25.53 -9.38
C VAL A 827 35.08 -25.70 -10.12
N ILE A 828 35.85 -24.63 -10.32
CA ILE A 828 37.15 -24.67 -11.03
C ILE A 828 38.25 -25.33 -10.19
N SER A 829 38.24 -25.18 -8.87
CA SER A 829 39.21 -25.83 -7.97
C SER A 829 39.07 -27.36 -7.93
N GLY A 830 37.93 -27.89 -8.40
CA GLY A 830 37.60 -29.32 -8.31
C GLY A 830 37.17 -29.74 -6.90
N GLU A 831 36.94 -28.81 -5.98
CA GLU A 831 36.43 -29.08 -4.63
C GLU A 831 34.95 -29.47 -4.62
N ALA A 832 34.23 -29.18 -5.71
CA ALA A 832 32.85 -29.59 -5.96
C ALA A 832 32.78 -30.74 -6.97
N ALA A 833 32.27 -31.91 -6.57
CA ALA A 833 31.86 -32.91 -7.54
C ALA A 833 30.56 -32.45 -8.24
N PRO A 834 30.39 -32.65 -9.57
CA PRO A 834 29.16 -32.27 -10.27
C PRO A 834 27.88 -32.86 -9.64
N LYS A 835 27.97 -34.06 -9.06
CA LYS A 835 26.87 -34.70 -8.34
C LYS A 835 26.48 -34.03 -7.02
N ASP A 836 27.41 -33.34 -6.36
CA ASP A 836 27.15 -32.63 -5.11
C ASP A 836 26.54 -31.25 -5.39
N VAL A 837 26.97 -30.61 -6.49
CA VAL A 837 26.29 -29.43 -7.03
C VAL A 837 24.85 -29.77 -7.41
N ALA A 838 24.63 -30.79 -8.24
CA ALA A 838 23.27 -31.19 -8.62
C ALA A 838 22.41 -31.61 -7.41
N PHE A 839 23.00 -32.24 -6.39
CA PHE A 839 22.33 -32.54 -5.12
C PHE A 839 21.85 -31.28 -4.38
N TYR A 840 22.69 -30.23 -4.28
CA TYR A 840 22.23 -28.93 -3.75
C TYR A 840 21.06 -28.35 -4.55
N PHE A 841 21.11 -28.42 -5.89
CA PHE A 841 20.02 -27.91 -6.73
C PHE A 841 18.71 -28.70 -6.55
N VAL A 842 18.76 -30.03 -6.35
CA VAL A 842 17.55 -30.81 -6.00
C VAL A 842 17.01 -30.38 -4.64
N HIS A 843 17.88 -30.27 -3.63
CA HIS A 843 17.49 -29.80 -2.28
C HIS A 843 16.77 -28.45 -2.34
N TRP A 844 17.39 -27.46 -2.98
CA TRP A 844 16.83 -26.11 -3.10
C TRP A 844 15.51 -26.08 -3.88
N PHE A 845 15.40 -26.86 -4.96
CA PHE A 845 14.15 -26.98 -5.71
C PHE A 845 13.03 -27.63 -4.85
N THR A 846 13.37 -28.61 -4.01
CA THR A 846 12.39 -29.22 -3.09
C THR A 846 12.01 -28.33 -1.92
N ASP A 847 12.94 -27.52 -1.38
CA ASP A 847 12.62 -26.52 -0.34
C ASP A 847 11.67 -25.43 -0.87
N LEU A 848 11.98 -24.88 -2.05
CA LEU A 848 11.12 -23.90 -2.70
C LEU A 848 9.71 -24.47 -2.96
N ALA A 849 9.63 -25.68 -3.51
CA ALA A 849 8.35 -26.37 -3.73
C ALA A 849 7.64 -26.76 -2.42
N GLY A 850 8.36 -26.90 -1.31
CA GLY A 850 7.80 -27.17 0.02
C GLY A 850 7.18 -25.94 0.69
N ALA A 851 7.42 -24.73 0.18
CA ALA A 851 6.78 -23.51 0.64
C ALA A 851 5.34 -23.31 0.09
N GLU A 852 4.98 -24.01 -0.99
CA GLU A 852 3.70 -23.90 -1.71
C GLU A 852 2.67 -24.97 -1.36
#